data_AF-W2TYK2-F1
#
_entry.id   AF-W2TYK2-F1
#
_cell.length_a   1.000
_cell.length_b   1.000
_cell.length_c   1.000
_cell.angle_alpha   90.00
_cell.angle_beta   90.00
_cell.angle_gamma   90.00
#
_symmetry.space_group_name_H-M   'P 1'
#
loop_
_entity.id
_entity.type
_entity.pdbx_description
1 polymer ?
#
loop_
_entity_poly.entity_id
_entity_poly.type
_entity_poly.pdbx_seq_one_letter_code
_entity_poly.pdbx_strand_id
1 'polypeptide(L)'
;MDGSRRLAYQTRISFLRISVDKKELKGEASYAGENNNGVVLPDRERIVEADRYFLPFELACRSRSPKIVITALDCLQKLIAYGHLTGRGADSSNPDRKLIDRIVEAICSSFVGQGTDEAVLLQIIKALLAVVLTNNCEVHEGSLLLAVRTCFTIFLATKSPINQSTAKGTLTQVINAVFANMERVGNTKDDSVIVHEVVEHLVSTTASMTLEVNDDVESRSGRGGAGASTIWGETDGAHAEDQITFPNVEQKDAFLVFRALCVLAQKEEGDVNDPRNTHLNSKMLALEMLLLVLQNSSTTLQNAQPFILLIKKSLCVALSRNAVSSNVKVFEKSLAIFVQLLDKFKIHLKLQIEDNVASISWFRERAMRLLGLSCLTDLLQCLVDWFDVCETTKDAMYQGRQDDDEATAELPSSPTVHKFIHLKQKKELMEHGIMLCGIPFSRKPKQGIAFLQEHGFVGTEPNEIAEFLMKEDRLDKTVVGDFLGDPDEFNKQIMYAYVDDMDFSGRDFVSALRLFLEKFRLPGEAQKIDRLMEKFASRYCECNPSLGLFASADTAYVLAYSIIMLTTDLHSAQVKSKMTKDQYVNMNRGINNGADLPPDVLCAIYDDIATNEIKMKAGASKLLKSTKANVGENDKQRRALATLELAAMSETARALMESASNAAADFTSAQHQHHVRPMFKICWTPCLAAFSVGLQASDDIEEIFHGSCRLTGDAIVCFVRALCAVSKEELNQPAAPRMFLLGKLVEVAFYNMGRIRLEWRRIWEVVGEHFNMAGCNASEIVAHYSVDALRQLAIKFLEKGELPNFRFQKDFLRPFEVIMARNRSAQTRELVVACCSNLVEAHAPRIKSGWQNLFSVWTLAAGDVQKDIVEAAFLASSRVVLYQFKEDFASVLDAFQEALKCLAEFACNTNHPDMNMEAIRLIRSCGEYVSINQERIVEAPWEESWSVSGDQRIWLRGWFPIFFELRERTARAFDSELFGDINIIKRGAIYR
;
A
#
# COMPACT_ATOMS: atom_id res chain seq x y z
N MET A 1 44.61 61.70 -0.05
CA MET A 1 43.13 61.71 -0.03
C MET A 1 42.48 62.64 -1.07
N ASP A 2 43.22 63.28 -1.99
CA ASP A 2 42.63 64.24 -2.96
C ASP A 2 42.64 63.78 -4.44
N GLY A 3 43.29 62.66 -4.77
CA GLY A 3 43.25 62.06 -6.12
C GLY A 3 41.98 61.24 -6.39
N SER A 4 41.45 60.55 -5.38
CA SER A 4 40.29 59.66 -5.51
C SER A 4 38.95 60.40 -5.66
N ARG A 5 38.89 61.68 -5.28
CA ARG A 5 37.68 62.52 -5.42
C ARG A 5 37.51 63.11 -6.82
N ARG A 6 38.60 63.36 -7.56
CA ARG A 6 38.53 63.88 -8.94
C ARG A 6 38.04 62.84 -9.95
N LEU A 7 38.43 61.58 -9.79
CA LEU A 7 37.98 60.50 -10.69
C LEU A 7 36.49 60.20 -10.51
N ALA A 8 35.98 60.26 -9.27
CA ALA A 8 34.56 60.08 -8.98
C ALA A 8 33.67 61.22 -9.52
N TYR A 9 34.20 62.44 -9.65
CA TYR A 9 33.48 63.58 -10.24
C TYR A 9 33.47 63.55 -11.78
N GLN A 10 34.54 63.07 -12.42
CA GLN A 10 34.58 62.92 -13.88
C GLN A 10 33.64 61.83 -14.39
N THR A 11 33.56 60.68 -13.70
CA THR A 11 32.64 59.58 -14.06
C THR A 11 31.15 59.96 -13.86
N ARG A 12 30.87 60.89 -12.93
CA ARG A 12 29.50 61.37 -12.66
C ARG A 12 28.99 62.37 -13.72
N ILE A 13 29.90 63.08 -14.39
CA ILE A 13 29.56 64.05 -15.46
C ILE A 13 29.31 63.35 -16.81
N SER A 14 30.00 62.25 -17.11
CA SER A 14 29.75 61.46 -18.32
C SER A 14 28.44 60.66 -18.26
N PHE A 15 28.03 60.19 -17.07
CA PHE A 15 26.75 59.48 -16.89
C PHE A 15 25.52 60.40 -17.01
N LEU A 16 25.66 61.70 -16.73
CA LEU A 16 24.58 62.69 -16.84
C LEU A 16 24.34 63.19 -18.27
N ARG A 17 25.24 62.91 -19.22
CA ARG A 17 25.10 63.33 -20.63
C ARG A 17 24.32 62.35 -21.52
N ILE A 18 24.05 61.13 -21.06
CA ILE A 18 23.29 60.12 -21.82
C ILE A 18 21.79 60.15 -21.48
N SER A 19 21.38 60.85 -20.40
CA SER A 19 19.98 60.88 -19.94
C SER A 19 19.19 62.16 -20.27
N VAL A 20 19.66 62.99 -21.21
CA VAL A 20 18.87 64.15 -21.70
C VAL A 20 19.00 64.28 -23.21
N ASP A 21 18.15 63.57 -23.95
CA ASP A 21 17.53 64.12 -25.15
C ASP A 21 16.13 63.54 -25.33
N LYS A 22 15.16 64.20 -24.68
CA LYS A 22 13.73 63.86 -24.65
C LYS A 22 12.95 64.56 -25.78
N LYS A 23 13.61 64.93 -26.89
CA LYS A 23 13.08 65.89 -27.87
C LYS A 23 12.91 65.42 -29.32
N GLU A 24 13.06 64.13 -29.63
CA GLU A 24 12.78 63.60 -30.99
C GLU A 24 11.63 62.59 -31.04
N LEU A 25 10.55 62.84 -30.30
CA LEU A 25 9.34 62.00 -30.29
C LEU A 25 8.12 62.63 -30.97
N LYS A 26 8.31 63.61 -31.88
CA LYS A 26 7.23 64.16 -32.71
C LYS A 26 7.72 64.46 -34.13
N GLY A 27 7.41 63.56 -35.06
CA GLY A 27 7.55 63.76 -36.50
C GLY A 27 6.81 62.66 -37.24
N GLU A 28 5.72 63.02 -37.91
CA GLU A 28 4.76 62.15 -38.60
C GLU A 28 5.34 61.45 -39.83
N ALA A 29 4.66 60.36 -40.22
CA ALA A 29 5.01 59.41 -41.26
C ALA A 29 5.01 59.96 -42.70
N SER A 30 5.85 59.36 -43.56
CA SER A 30 5.51 59.16 -44.97
C SER A 30 6.11 57.84 -45.50
N TYR A 31 5.32 57.15 -46.33
CA TYR A 31 5.35 55.73 -46.70
C TYR A 31 6.45 55.32 -47.69
N ALA A 32 7.02 54.12 -47.54
CA ALA A 32 6.86 52.97 -48.48
C ALA A 32 7.81 51.78 -48.16
N GLY A 33 7.28 50.54 -48.05
CA GLY A 33 8.01 49.29 -48.37
C GLY A 33 8.36 48.27 -47.26
N GLU A 34 7.34 47.58 -46.73
CA GLU A 34 7.27 46.18 -46.24
C GLU A 34 8.33 45.46 -45.34
N ASN A 35 7.78 44.87 -44.25
CA ASN A 35 8.18 43.68 -43.46
C ASN A 35 9.17 43.77 -42.27
N ASN A 36 8.75 44.53 -41.26
CA ASN A 36 8.63 44.24 -39.82
C ASN A 36 9.48 43.12 -39.14
N ASN A 37 10.52 43.54 -38.41
CA ASN A 37 10.73 43.25 -36.98
C ASN A 37 11.71 44.30 -36.41
N GLY A 38 11.17 45.30 -35.72
CA GLY A 38 11.90 46.49 -35.28
C GLY A 38 12.95 46.22 -34.19
N VAL A 39 14.21 46.11 -34.61
CA VAL A 39 15.39 46.47 -33.82
C VAL A 39 16.34 47.23 -34.75
N VAL A 40 16.45 48.55 -34.59
CA VAL A 40 17.50 49.34 -35.23
C VAL A 40 18.78 49.07 -34.44
N LEU A 41 19.59 48.12 -34.90
CA LEU A 41 20.93 47.86 -34.34
C LEU A 41 21.89 48.98 -34.78
N PRO A 42 22.72 49.55 -33.89
CA PRO A 42 23.77 50.50 -34.28
C PRO A 42 24.93 49.80 -35.02
N ASP A 43 25.66 50.57 -35.83
CA ASP A 43 26.78 50.12 -36.68
C ASP A 43 27.80 49.21 -35.97
N ARG A 44 28.26 48.17 -36.68
CA ARG A 44 29.18 47.12 -36.19
C ARG A 44 30.50 47.64 -35.61
N GLU A 45 30.96 48.81 -36.02
CA GLU A 45 32.22 49.40 -35.51
C GLU A 45 32.11 49.95 -34.08
N ARG A 46 30.90 50.31 -33.60
CA ARG A 46 30.69 50.81 -32.23
C ARG A 46 30.54 49.70 -31.17
N ILE A 47 30.38 48.45 -31.59
CA ILE A 47 30.16 47.28 -30.71
C ILE A 47 31.47 46.87 -29.99
N VAL A 48 32.63 47.21 -30.55
CA VAL A 48 33.96 46.78 -30.05
C VAL A 48 34.48 47.62 -28.87
N GLU A 49 33.90 48.80 -28.60
CA GLU A 49 34.36 49.66 -27.50
C GLU A 49 33.79 49.28 -26.12
N ALA A 50 32.62 48.65 -26.05
CA ALA A 50 31.97 48.31 -24.77
C ALA A 50 32.75 47.28 -23.95
N ASP A 51 33.42 46.33 -24.60
CA ASP A 51 34.31 45.34 -23.99
C ASP A 51 35.43 46.01 -23.16
N ARG A 52 35.89 47.21 -23.56
CA ARG A 52 36.93 47.98 -22.84
C ARG A 52 36.43 48.55 -21.50
N TYR A 53 35.13 48.65 -21.31
CA TYR A 53 34.50 49.20 -20.10
C TYR A 53 34.04 48.11 -19.13
N PHE A 54 34.48 46.86 -19.31
CA PHE A 54 34.12 45.76 -18.42
C PHE A 54 34.71 45.89 -17.00
N LEU A 55 35.94 46.41 -16.86
CA LEU A 55 36.66 46.47 -15.58
C LEU A 55 35.85 47.14 -14.42
N PRO A 56 35.17 48.29 -14.62
CA PRO A 56 34.26 48.84 -13.62
C PRO A 56 33.18 47.88 -13.12
N PHE A 57 32.60 47.06 -14.01
CA PHE A 57 31.58 46.08 -13.65
C PHE A 57 32.19 44.93 -12.84
N GLU A 58 33.37 44.44 -13.23
CA GLU A 58 34.11 43.42 -12.46
C GLU A 58 34.38 43.88 -11.02
N LEU A 59 34.86 45.11 -10.85
CA LEU A 59 35.11 45.68 -9.53
C LEU A 59 33.81 45.87 -8.74
N ALA A 60 32.71 46.23 -9.41
CA ALA A 60 31.39 46.36 -8.79
C ALA A 60 30.82 44.99 -8.36
N CYS A 61 31.03 43.92 -9.13
CA CYS A 61 30.65 42.54 -8.78
C CYS A 61 31.38 42.02 -7.53
N ARG A 62 32.57 42.55 -7.22
CA ARG A 62 33.35 42.26 -6.00
C ARG A 62 33.02 43.18 -4.81
N SER A 63 32.07 44.09 -4.97
CA SER A 63 31.67 45.01 -3.90
C SER A 63 31.01 44.27 -2.73
N ARG A 64 31.23 44.76 -1.52
CA ARG A 64 30.52 44.26 -0.31
C ARG A 64 29.07 44.74 -0.24
N SER A 65 28.64 45.64 -1.11
CA SER A 65 27.27 46.18 -1.11
C SER A 65 26.38 45.42 -2.09
N PRO A 66 25.35 44.69 -1.61
CA PRO A 66 24.43 43.95 -2.48
C PRO A 66 23.77 44.83 -3.55
N LYS A 67 23.43 46.08 -3.22
CA LYS A 67 22.83 47.03 -4.18
C LYS A 67 23.74 47.33 -5.37
N ILE A 68 25.05 47.47 -5.11
CA ILE A 68 26.04 47.71 -6.16
C ILE A 68 26.20 46.45 -7.02
N VAL A 69 26.29 45.28 -6.39
CA VAL A 69 26.43 43.98 -7.06
C VAL A 69 25.21 43.69 -7.95
N ILE A 70 23.99 43.86 -7.43
CA ILE A 70 22.74 43.67 -8.20
C ILE A 70 22.71 44.57 -9.43
N THR A 71 23.04 45.86 -9.26
CA THR A 71 23.02 46.82 -10.37
C THR A 71 24.08 46.45 -11.41
N ALA A 72 25.27 46.03 -10.99
CA ALA A 72 26.33 45.61 -11.90
C ALA A 72 25.93 44.36 -12.70
N LEU A 73 25.39 43.34 -12.04
CA LEU A 73 24.96 42.10 -12.68
C LEU A 73 23.75 42.30 -13.60
N ASP A 74 22.80 43.19 -13.26
CA ASP A 74 21.67 43.57 -14.13
C ASP A 74 22.13 44.33 -15.38
N CYS A 75 23.08 45.26 -15.23
CA CYS A 75 23.72 45.92 -16.37
C CYS A 75 24.45 44.92 -17.26
N LEU A 76 25.26 44.01 -16.68
CA LEU A 76 25.96 42.97 -17.43
C LEU A 76 24.97 42.08 -18.19
N GLN A 77 23.92 41.58 -17.51
CA GLN A 77 22.86 40.79 -18.14
C GLN A 77 22.29 41.50 -19.38
N LYS A 78 21.91 42.77 -19.24
CA LYS A 78 21.29 43.55 -20.34
C LYS A 78 22.28 43.83 -21.47
N LEU A 79 23.50 44.27 -21.15
CA LEU A 79 24.52 44.56 -22.16
C LEU A 79 24.86 43.32 -23.00
N ILE A 80 24.88 42.15 -22.36
CA ILE A 80 25.13 40.87 -23.03
C ILE A 80 23.91 40.43 -23.86
N ALA A 81 22.71 40.52 -23.30
CA ALA A 81 21.47 40.17 -24.00
C ALA A 81 21.21 41.05 -25.23
N TYR A 82 21.52 42.34 -25.16
CA TYR A 82 21.40 43.27 -26.30
C TYR A 82 22.60 43.23 -27.26
N GLY A 83 23.63 42.42 -26.95
CA GLY A 83 24.80 42.27 -27.83
C GLY A 83 25.78 43.43 -27.81
N HIS A 84 25.70 44.33 -26.83
CA HIS A 84 26.67 45.41 -26.64
C HIS A 84 27.99 44.89 -26.04
N LEU A 85 27.92 43.97 -25.08
CA LEU A 85 29.08 43.30 -24.50
C LEU A 85 29.15 41.88 -25.08
N THR A 86 30.17 41.60 -25.89
CA THR A 86 30.26 40.32 -26.62
C THR A 86 31.38 39.42 -26.10
N GLY A 87 32.41 40.01 -25.48
CA GLY A 87 33.52 39.26 -24.90
C GLY A 87 34.35 38.47 -25.92
N ARG A 88 34.24 38.80 -27.22
CA ARG A 88 34.95 38.12 -28.32
C ARG A 88 36.44 38.52 -28.41
N GLY A 89 36.80 39.67 -27.84
CA GLY A 89 38.17 40.14 -27.78
C GLY A 89 39.04 39.34 -26.79
N ALA A 90 40.36 39.43 -26.94
CA ALA A 90 41.31 38.89 -25.97
C ALA A 90 41.19 39.61 -24.62
N ASP A 91 41.35 38.89 -23.52
CA ASP A 91 41.36 39.50 -22.20
C ASP A 91 42.59 40.41 -22.03
N SER A 92 42.35 41.67 -21.68
CA SER A 92 43.38 42.67 -21.37
C SER A 92 44.38 42.24 -20.28
N SER A 93 44.00 41.29 -19.41
CA SER A 93 44.85 40.77 -18.33
C SER A 93 45.53 39.45 -18.67
N ASN A 94 45.03 38.70 -19.67
CA ASN A 94 45.65 37.49 -20.19
C ASN A 94 45.24 37.29 -21.66
N PRO A 95 46.10 37.66 -22.63
CA PRO A 95 45.77 37.59 -24.04
C PRO A 95 45.44 36.17 -24.56
N ASP A 96 45.83 35.13 -23.83
CA ASP A 96 45.61 33.73 -24.22
C ASP A 96 44.18 33.23 -23.96
N ARG A 97 43.33 34.04 -23.30
CA ARG A 97 41.91 33.72 -23.04
C ARG A 97 40.96 34.78 -23.59
N LYS A 98 39.70 34.40 -23.82
CA LYS A 98 38.67 35.33 -24.29
C LYS A 98 38.18 36.19 -23.12
N LEU A 99 37.79 37.44 -23.39
CA LEU A 99 37.23 38.32 -22.37
C LEU A 99 35.94 37.74 -21.76
N ILE A 100 35.18 36.95 -22.53
CA ILE A 100 33.96 36.30 -22.04
C ILE A 100 34.22 35.37 -20.85
N ASP A 101 35.39 34.72 -20.77
CA ASP A 101 35.75 33.85 -19.65
C ASP A 101 35.85 34.67 -18.36
N ARG A 102 36.51 35.82 -18.43
CA ARG A 102 36.61 36.78 -17.33
C ARG A 102 35.24 37.37 -16.94
N ILE A 103 34.36 37.59 -17.91
CA ILE A 103 32.99 38.06 -17.66
C ILE A 103 32.20 37.01 -16.86
N VAL A 104 32.25 35.74 -17.26
CA VAL A 104 31.62 34.63 -16.55
C VAL A 104 32.21 34.47 -15.15
N GLU A 105 33.54 34.51 -15.01
CA GLU A 105 34.22 34.47 -13.72
C GLU A 105 33.76 35.60 -12.80
N ALA A 106 33.62 36.83 -13.31
CA ALA A 106 33.16 37.96 -12.51
C ALA A 106 31.71 37.79 -12.04
N ILE A 107 30.81 37.32 -12.91
CA ILE A 107 29.41 37.02 -12.56
C ILE A 107 29.36 35.93 -11.47
N CYS A 108 30.11 34.84 -11.66
CA CYS A 108 30.17 33.74 -10.69
C CYS A 108 30.82 34.14 -9.37
N SER A 109 31.81 35.05 -9.38
CA SER A 109 32.51 35.51 -8.17
C SER A 109 31.63 36.30 -7.20
N SER A 110 30.47 36.80 -7.66
CA SER A 110 29.47 37.42 -6.80
C SER A 110 28.77 36.43 -5.87
N PHE A 111 28.92 35.12 -6.10
CA PHE A 111 28.47 34.07 -5.19
C PHE A 111 29.56 33.76 -4.15
N VAL A 112 29.25 33.97 -2.87
CA VAL A 112 30.19 33.75 -1.74
C VAL A 112 29.67 32.66 -0.77
N GLY A 113 28.86 31.73 -1.28
CA GLY A 113 28.26 30.64 -0.48
C GLY A 113 26.92 31.00 0.16
N GLN A 114 26.55 30.28 1.24
CA GLN A 114 25.23 30.35 1.90
C GLN A 114 24.89 31.74 2.52
N GLY A 115 25.85 32.65 2.62
CA GLY A 115 25.65 34.02 3.13
C GLY A 115 25.36 35.08 2.06
N THR A 116 25.24 34.68 0.79
CA THR A 116 25.00 35.61 -0.32
C THR A 116 23.55 36.12 -0.29
N ASP A 117 23.34 37.41 -0.53
CA ASP A 117 22.01 38.04 -0.56
C ASP A 117 21.11 37.39 -1.63
N GLU A 118 19.85 37.08 -1.28
CA GLU A 118 18.93 36.35 -2.16
C GLU A 118 18.60 37.11 -3.46
N ALA A 119 18.62 38.46 -3.44
CA ALA A 119 18.42 39.25 -4.66
C ALA A 119 19.67 39.24 -5.55
N VAL A 120 20.87 39.16 -4.95
CA VAL A 120 22.13 38.92 -5.69
C VAL A 120 22.10 37.54 -6.34
N LEU A 121 21.69 36.49 -5.61
CA LEU A 121 21.59 35.11 -6.14
C LEU A 121 20.68 35.05 -7.37
N LEU A 122 19.50 35.65 -7.30
CA LEU A 122 18.57 35.72 -8.42
C LEU A 122 19.18 36.43 -9.64
N GLN A 123 19.96 37.50 -9.39
CA GLN A 123 20.57 38.27 -10.46
C GLN A 123 21.76 37.54 -11.10
N ILE A 124 22.53 36.76 -10.34
CA ILE A 124 23.56 35.86 -10.88
C ILE A 124 22.93 34.84 -11.82
N ILE A 125 21.84 34.16 -11.39
CA ILE A 125 21.15 33.16 -12.20
C ILE A 125 20.69 33.77 -13.55
N LYS A 126 20.10 34.96 -13.52
CA LYS A 126 19.64 35.66 -14.74
C LYS A 126 20.78 36.08 -15.66
N ALA A 127 21.89 36.57 -15.10
CA ALA A 127 23.06 36.97 -15.86
C ALA A 127 23.71 35.76 -16.55
N LEU A 128 23.85 34.63 -15.85
CA LEU A 128 24.38 33.38 -16.41
C LEU A 128 23.48 32.82 -17.52
N LEU A 129 22.16 32.84 -17.32
CA LEU A 129 21.21 32.44 -18.36
C LEU A 129 21.37 33.28 -19.64
N ALA A 130 21.45 34.61 -19.49
CA ALA A 130 21.62 35.52 -20.62
C ALA A 130 22.95 35.32 -21.36
N VAL A 131 24.03 35.08 -20.61
CA VAL A 131 25.37 34.85 -21.15
C VAL A 131 25.45 33.56 -21.97
N VAL A 132 24.78 32.50 -21.53
CA VAL A 132 24.84 31.19 -22.21
C VAL A 132 23.85 31.10 -23.37
N LEU A 133 22.68 31.76 -23.28
CA LEU A 133 21.65 31.68 -24.32
C LEU A 133 21.78 32.73 -25.43
N THR A 134 22.60 33.76 -25.26
CA THR A 134 22.78 34.78 -26.30
C THR A 134 23.59 34.26 -27.48
N ASN A 135 23.19 34.61 -28.71
CA ASN A 135 23.95 34.26 -29.93
C ASN A 135 25.16 35.20 -30.15
N ASN A 136 25.32 36.21 -29.30
CA ASN A 136 26.34 37.25 -29.47
C ASN A 136 27.64 36.89 -28.75
N CYS A 137 27.57 35.98 -27.76
CA CYS A 137 28.70 35.50 -26.96
C CYS A 137 28.91 34.00 -27.20
N GLU A 138 30.15 33.55 -27.14
CA GLU A 138 30.55 32.15 -27.30
C GLU A 138 31.20 31.69 -26.00
N VAL A 139 30.43 31.02 -25.14
CA VAL A 139 30.91 30.48 -23.86
C VAL A 139 31.08 28.98 -24.00
N HIS A 140 32.31 28.51 -23.81
CA HIS A 140 32.69 27.11 -23.99
C HIS A 140 33.49 26.59 -22.79
N GLU A 141 33.61 25.26 -22.74
CA GLU A 141 34.47 24.48 -21.86
C GLU A 141 34.41 24.90 -20.38
N GLY A 142 35.54 25.35 -19.82
CA GLY A 142 35.66 25.69 -18.39
C GLY A 142 34.69 26.79 -17.94
N SER A 143 34.46 27.80 -18.78
CA SER A 143 33.54 28.90 -18.47
C SER A 143 32.08 28.44 -18.47
N LEU A 144 31.71 27.57 -19.42
CA LEU A 144 30.38 26.97 -19.46
C LEU A 144 30.14 26.07 -18.24
N LEU A 145 31.10 25.21 -17.91
CA LEU A 145 31.04 24.36 -16.71
C LEU A 145 30.96 25.20 -15.43
N LEU A 146 31.70 26.31 -15.35
CA LEU A 146 31.64 27.22 -14.21
C LEU A 146 30.24 27.82 -14.04
N ALA A 147 29.60 28.23 -15.14
CA ALA A 147 28.23 28.76 -15.13
C ALA A 147 27.22 27.70 -14.64
N VAL A 148 27.25 26.50 -15.22
CA VAL A 148 26.38 25.37 -14.84
C VAL A 148 26.60 24.99 -13.37
N ARG A 149 27.86 24.86 -12.95
CA ARG A 149 28.24 24.56 -11.55
C ARG A 149 27.73 25.62 -10.59
N THR A 150 27.80 26.89 -10.96
CA THR A 150 27.35 28.01 -10.13
C THR A 150 25.83 28.00 -9.98
N CYS A 151 25.07 27.85 -11.07
CA CYS A 151 23.61 27.70 -11.00
C CYS A 151 23.19 26.50 -10.14
N PHE A 152 23.88 25.36 -10.28
CA PHE A 152 23.65 24.16 -9.48
C PHE A 152 23.95 24.39 -8.00
N THR A 153 25.05 25.09 -7.69
CA THR A 153 25.43 25.38 -6.30
C THR A 153 24.49 26.40 -5.67
N ILE A 154 24.02 27.40 -6.42
CA ILE A 154 23.02 28.35 -5.95
C ILE A 154 21.71 27.63 -5.61
N PHE A 155 21.26 26.69 -6.44
CA PHE A 155 20.08 25.86 -6.17
C PHE A 155 20.18 25.15 -4.81
N LEU A 156 21.36 24.59 -4.49
CA LEU A 156 21.59 23.89 -3.22
C LEU A 156 21.79 24.83 -2.02
N ALA A 157 22.28 26.05 -2.25
CA ALA A 157 22.64 26.99 -1.19
C ALA A 157 21.49 27.92 -0.77
N THR A 158 20.62 28.31 -1.70
CA THR A 158 19.50 29.24 -1.42
C THR A 158 18.41 28.58 -0.58
N LYS A 159 17.80 29.37 0.30
CA LYS A 159 16.60 28.97 1.08
C LYS A 159 15.30 29.46 0.43
N SER A 160 15.40 30.30 -0.60
CA SER A 160 14.25 30.87 -1.29
C SER A 160 13.71 29.86 -2.32
N PRO A 161 12.46 29.38 -2.19
CA PRO A 161 11.87 28.45 -3.16
C PRO A 161 11.77 29.07 -4.56
N ILE A 162 11.63 30.40 -4.64
CA ILE A 162 11.62 31.15 -5.90
C ILE A 162 12.98 31.04 -6.58
N ASN A 163 14.06 31.22 -5.82
CA ASN A 163 15.42 31.12 -6.35
C ASN A 163 15.80 29.68 -6.70
N GLN A 164 15.35 28.68 -5.93
CA GLN A 164 15.50 27.26 -6.28
C GLN A 164 14.80 26.94 -7.61
N SER A 165 13.53 27.33 -7.75
CA SER A 165 12.77 27.12 -8.98
C SER A 165 13.42 27.82 -10.19
N THR A 166 13.88 29.06 -9.99
CA THR A 166 14.54 29.85 -11.05
C THR A 166 15.89 29.26 -11.44
N ALA A 167 16.70 28.81 -10.47
CA ALA A 167 17.97 28.15 -10.72
C ALA A 167 17.78 26.83 -11.49
N LYS A 168 16.81 26.01 -11.06
CA LYS A 168 16.46 24.77 -11.76
C LYS A 168 15.97 25.03 -13.19
N GLY A 169 15.06 25.99 -13.38
CA GLY A 169 14.59 26.38 -14.72
C GLY A 169 15.72 26.89 -15.61
N THR A 170 16.67 27.63 -15.04
CA THR A 170 17.88 28.10 -15.75
C THR A 170 18.78 26.94 -16.16
N LEU A 171 19.04 25.98 -15.26
CA LEU A 171 19.81 24.77 -15.57
C LEU A 171 19.19 23.97 -16.71
N THR A 172 17.86 23.76 -16.67
CA THR A 172 17.11 23.09 -17.74
C THR A 172 17.31 23.81 -19.08
N GLN A 173 17.17 25.14 -19.12
CA GLN A 173 17.32 25.92 -20.35
C GLN A 173 18.76 25.89 -20.88
N VAL A 174 19.75 26.07 -20.01
CA VAL A 174 21.18 26.02 -20.36
C VAL A 174 21.55 24.65 -20.92
N ILE A 175 21.18 23.56 -20.23
CA ILE A 175 21.49 22.20 -20.68
C ILE A 175 20.82 21.92 -22.03
N ASN A 176 19.54 22.23 -22.19
CA ASN A 176 18.85 22.04 -23.47
C ASN A 176 19.52 22.83 -24.61
N ALA A 177 19.97 24.06 -24.36
CA ALA A 177 20.68 24.86 -25.36
C ALA A 177 22.03 24.25 -25.75
N VAL A 178 22.80 23.75 -24.78
CA VAL A 178 24.09 23.06 -25.04
C VAL A 178 23.89 21.84 -25.94
N PHE A 179 22.91 20.99 -25.63
CA PHE A 179 22.63 19.80 -26.44
C PHE A 179 22.03 20.15 -27.80
N ALA A 180 21.14 21.15 -27.89
CA ALA A 180 20.61 21.63 -29.17
C ALA A 180 21.72 22.23 -30.07
N ASN A 181 22.69 22.93 -29.49
CA ASN A 181 23.83 23.47 -30.22
C ASN A 181 24.73 22.37 -30.78
N MET A 182 25.02 21.33 -29.99
CA MET A 182 25.73 20.13 -30.47
C MET A 182 24.99 19.49 -31.66
N GLU A 183 23.66 19.36 -31.57
CA GLU A 183 22.84 18.77 -32.64
C GLU A 183 22.84 19.59 -33.92
N ARG A 184 22.81 20.92 -33.81
CA ARG A 184 22.82 21.85 -34.94
C ARG A 184 24.10 21.75 -35.79
N VAL A 185 25.24 21.46 -35.16
CA VAL A 185 26.54 21.41 -35.84
C VAL A 185 26.74 20.07 -36.56
N GLY A 186 26.19 18.97 -36.05
CA GLY A 186 26.24 17.64 -36.70
C GLY A 186 27.64 17.01 -36.78
N ASN A 187 27.71 15.69 -37.01
CA ASN A 187 28.96 14.92 -37.03
C ASN A 187 29.63 15.05 -38.42
N THR A 188 30.65 15.90 -38.57
CA THR A 188 31.26 16.17 -39.89
C THR A 188 32.57 15.44 -40.20
N LYS A 189 33.09 14.51 -39.37
CA LYS A 189 34.31 13.73 -39.71
C LYS A 189 34.34 12.30 -39.12
N ASP A 190 35.02 11.41 -39.84
CA ASP A 190 35.17 9.95 -39.67
C ASP A 190 35.36 9.44 -38.23
N ASP A 191 34.45 8.55 -37.80
CA ASP A 191 34.39 7.93 -36.46
C ASP A 191 35.51 6.89 -36.19
N SER A 192 36.34 6.52 -37.18
CA SER A 192 37.27 5.39 -37.06
C SER A 192 38.55 5.67 -36.26
N VAL A 193 38.97 6.94 -36.15
CA VAL A 193 40.23 7.32 -35.46
C VAL A 193 40.03 7.45 -33.95
N ILE A 194 38.85 7.91 -33.52
CA ILE A 194 38.49 8.15 -32.10
C ILE A 194 38.40 6.80 -31.33
N VAL A 195 38.04 5.71 -32.01
CA VAL A 195 37.84 4.39 -31.38
C VAL A 195 39.14 3.81 -30.83
N HIS A 196 40.30 4.04 -31.45
CA HIS A 196 41.55 3.44 -31.00
C HIS A 196 42.17 4.16 -29.79
N GLU A 197 42.20 5.50 -29.79
CA GLU A 197 42.76 6.30 -28.69
C GLU A 197 41.91 6.22 -27.42
N VAL A 198 40.58 6.21 -27.57
CA VAL A 198 39.67 6.18 -26.42
C VAL A 198 39.65 4.80 -25.77
N VAL A 199 39.81 3.70 -26.54
CA VAL A 199 39.84 2.34 -25.99
C VAL A 199 41.12 2.08 -25.17
N GLU A 200 42.28 2.55 -25.63
CA GLU A 200 43.56 2.32 -24.93
C GLU A 200 43.65 3.07 -23.59
N HIS A 201 43.22 4.33 -23.55
CA HIS A 201 43.21 5.14 -22.33
C HIS A 201 42.25 4.57 -21.27
N LEU A 202 41.15 3.99 -21.71
CA LEU A 202 40.09 3.49 -20.84
C LEU A 202 40.40 2.12 -20.24
N VAL A 203 41.23 1.29 -20.86
CA VAL A 203 41.71 0.03 -20.27
C VAL A 203 42.63 0.31 -19.08
N SER A 204 43.45 1.36 -19.14
CA SER A 204 44.32 1.81 -18.05
C SER A 204 43.55 2.24 -16.79
N THR A 205 42.48 3.05 -16.93
CA THR A 205 41.73 3.56 -15.77
C THR A 205 40.84 2.49 -15.11
N THR A 206 40.38 1.50 -15.88
CA THR A 206 39.54 0.42 -15.33
C THR A 206 40.37 -0.61 -14.54
N ALA A 207 41.67 -0.76 -14.88
CA ALA A 207 42.57 -1.65 -14.17
C ALA A 207 42.90 -1.19 -12.73
N SER A 208 42.81 0.11 -12.44
CA SER A 208 43.03 0.63 -11.07
C SER A 208 41.82 0.50 -10.14
N MET A 209 40.63 0.17 -10.64
CA MET A 209 39.41 0.09 -9.82
C MET A 209 38.95 -1.34 -9.51
N THR A 210 39.65 -2.37 -10.00
CA THR A 210 39.26 -3.78 -9.82
C THR A 210 39.94 -4.49 -8.64
N LEU A 211 40.68 -3.79 -7.77
CA LEU A 211 41.24 -4.37 -6.56
C LEU A 211 41.05 -3.41 -5.39
N GLU A 212 39.90 -3.50 -4.72
CA GLU A 212 39.77 -3.29 -3.27
C GLU A 212 38.36 -3.72 -2.85
N VAL A 213 38.22 -5.02 -2.62
CA VAL A 213 37.16 -5.64 -1.82
C VAL A 213 37.86 -6.16 -0.57
N ASN A 214 37.85 -5.38 0.52
CA ASN A 214 37.55 -5.83 1.89
C ASN A 214 37.97 -4.84 2.98
N ASP A 215 37.13 -4.82 4.01
CA ASP A 215 37.37 -4.60 5.45
C ASP A 215 38.32 -3.47 5.88
N ASP A 216 37.76 -2.39 6.44
CA ASP A 216 38.05 -2.04 7.84
C ASP A 216 37.14 -0.91 8.38
N VAL A 217 36.64 -1.17 9.58
CA VAL A 217 35.81 -0.29 10.42
C VAL A 217 36.72 0.61 11.27
N GLU A 218 36.26 1.85 11.50
CA GLU A 218 36.71 2.81 12.52
C GLU A 218 38.14 3.39 12.44
N SER A 219 38.24 4.67 12.07
CA SER A 219 38.59 5.76 13.01
C SER A 219 39.08 7.00 12.25
N ARG A 220 38.38 8.14 12.43
CA ARG A 220 39.00 9.45 12.75
C ARG A 220 37.93 10.51 12.90
N SER A 221 37.77 10.94 14.14
CA SER A 221 37.04 12.15 14.51
C SER A 221 37.86 13.41 14.20
N GLY A 222 37.15 14.47 13.82
CA GLY A 222 37.48 15.84 14.21
C GLY A 222 38.34 16.68 13.27
N ARG A 223 37.69 17.54 12.47
CA ARG A 223 37.80 19.02 12.59
C ARG A 223 36.83 19.72 11.62
N GLY A 224 36.01 20.62 12.18
CA GLY A 224 35.06 21.44 11.44
C GLY A 224 35.71 22.62 10.71
N GLY A 225 35.01 23.08 9.67
CA GLY A 225 35.17 24.41 9.07
C GLY A 225 35.57 24.41 7.59
N ALA A 226 34.60 24.34 6.67
CA ALA A 226 34.49 25.12 5.42
C ALA A 226 33.54 24.41 4.43
N GLY A 227 32.30 24.92 4.34
CA GLY A 227 31.33 24.50 3.32
C GLY A 227 31.60 25.13 1.96
N ALA A 228 31.09 24.46 0.91
CA ALA A 228 31.02 24.84 -0.51
C ALA A 228 32.10 24.31 -1.47
N SER A 229 33.33 24.01 -1.04
CA SER A 229 34.38 23.53 -1.97
C SER A 229 34.34 22.02 -2.26
N THR A 230 33.68 21.22 -1.40
CA THR A 230 33.83 19.75 -1.39
C THR A 230 32.84 18.99 -2.28
N ILE A 231 31.78 19.66 -2.77
CA ILE A 231 30.69 19.00 -3.52
C ILE A 231 31.09 18.66 -4.96
N TRP A 232 32.07 19.33 -5.52
CA TRP A 232 32.52 19.11 -6.91
C TRP A 232 33.90 18.50 -7.01
N GLY A 233 34.44 17.96 -5.90
CA GLY A 233 35.77 17.37 -5.73
C GLY A 233 36.60 17.37 -7.01
N GLU A 234 37.57 18.29 -7.08
CA GLU A 234 38.66 18.21 -8.05
C GLU A 234 39.25 16.81 -7.93
N THR A 235 38.79 15.94 -8.82
CA THR A 235 39.44 14.67 -9.04
C THR A 235 40.67 15.06 -9.82
N ASP A 236 41.84 14.73 -9.28
CA ASP A 236 43.15 14.76 -9.96
C ASP A 236 43.14 13.83 -11.17
N GLY A 237 42.31 14.17 -12.15
CA GLY A 237 42.15 13.55 -13.47
C GLY A 237 42.40 14.54 -14.59
N ALA A 238 42.98 15.71 -14.28
CA ALA A 238 43.42 16.70 -15.26
C ALA A 238 44.47 16.14 -16.25
N HIS A 239 45.03 14.97 -16.00
CA HIS A 239 45.96 14.29 -16.90
C HIS A 239 45.30 13.41 -17.98
N ALA A 240 43.98 13.17 -17.92
CA ALA A 240 43.28 12.24 -18.81
C ALA A 240 42.41 12.91 -19.90
N GLU A 241 42.25 14.24 -19.85
CA GLU A 241 41.32 14.97 -20.74
C GLU A 241 41.90 15.27 -22.13
N ASP A 242 43.23 15.22 -22.26
CA ASP A 242 43.95 15.66 -23.47
C ASP A 242 43.96 14.63 -24.63
N GLN A 243 43.32 13.47 -24.49
CA GLN A 243 43.40 12.38 -25.48
C GLN A 243 42.07 11.98 -26.16
N ILE A 244 40.92 12.58 -25.79
CA ILE A 244 39.67 12.38 -26.54
C ILE A 244 39.52 13.53 -27.54
N THR A 245 39.65 13.23 -28.83
CA THR A 245 39.46 14.21 -29.89
C THR A 245 37.96 14.40 -30.16
N PHE A 246 37.50 15.66 -30.04
CA PHE A 246 36.14 16.04 -30.37
C PHE A 246 36.11 16.74 -31.74
N PRO A 247 35.13 16.45 -32.60
CA PRO A 247 35.06 17.06 -33.92
C PRO A 247 34.69 18.55 -33.88
N ASN A 248 34.03 19.00 -32.81
CA ASN A 248 33.72 20.41 -32.57
C ASN A 248 33.65 20.71 -31.05
N VAL A 249 33.70 22.00 -30.71
CA VAL A 249 33.71 22.47 -29.32
C VAL A 249 32.35 22.23 -28.67
N GLU A 250 31.25 22.34 -29.43
CA GLU A 250 29.89 22.12 -28.95
C GLU A 250 29.65 20.69 -28.45
N GLN A 251 30.25 19.69 -29.10
CA GLN A 251 30.20 18.30 -28.65
C GLN A 251 31.07 18.06 -27.42
N LYS A 252 32.22 18.72 -27.33
CA LYS A 252 33.06 18.71 -26.12
C LYS A 252 32.31 19.33 -24.94
N ASP A 253 31.62 20.44 -25.15
CA ASP A 253 30.79 21.12 -24.14
C ASP A 253 29.67 20.20 -23.62
N ALA A 254 28.89 19.61 -24.54
CA ALA A 254 27.83 18.67 -24.19
C ALA A 254 28.37 17.44 -23.43
N PHE A 255 29.53 16.91 -23.85
CA PHE A 255 30.17 15.78 -23.19
C PHE A 255 30.60 16.11 -21.76
N LEU A 256 31.25 17.26 -21.56
CA LEU A 256 31.72 17.71 -20.25
C LEU A 256 30.54 17.92 -19.28
N VAL A 257 29.45 18.53 -19.76
CA VAL A 257 28.23 18.72 -18.96
C VAL A 257 27.60 17.37 -18.60
N PHE A 258 27.47 16.44 -19.55
CA PHE A 258 26.92 15.11 -19.28
C PHE A 258 27.76 14.34 -18.25
N ARG A 259 29.09 14.37 -18.40
CA ARG A 259 30.03 13.71 -17.48
C ARG A 259 29.90 14.26 -16.07
N ALA A 260 29.86 15.57 -15.93
CA ALA A 260 29.65 16.25 -14.65
C ALA A 260 28.37 15.77 -13.95
N LEU A 261 27.26 15.66 -14.69
CA LEU A 261 25.99 15.15 -14.15
C LEU A 261 26.08 13.68 -13.74
N CYS A 262 26.73 12.82 -14.52
CA CYS A 262 26.94 11.41 -14.16
C CYS A 262 27.75 11.27 -12.87
N VAL A 263 28.83 12.04 -12.71
CA VAL A 263 29.67 12.03 -11.50
C VAL A 263 28.86 12.46 -10.27
N LEU A 264 28.03 13.49 -10.39
CA LEU A 264 27.15 13.91 -9.29
C LEU A 264 26.11 12.85 -8.93
N ALA A 265 25.59 12.13 -9.92
CA ALA A 265 24.63 11.04 -9.71
C ALA A 265 25.24 9.82 -8.99
N GLN A 266 26.56 9.65 -9.02
CA GLN A 266 27.28 8.55 -8.34
C GLN A 266 27.61 8.83 -6.87
N LYS A 267 27.51 10.10 -6.41
CA LYS A 267 27.88 10.45 -5.04
C LYS A 267 26.98 9.78 -4.01
N GLU A 268 27.53 9.44 -2.86
CA GLU A 268 26.76 8.82 -1.77
C GLU A 268 25.68 9.76 -1.25
N GLU A 269 24.58 9.15 -0.79
CA GLU A 269 23.53 9.85 -0.07
C GLU A 269 24.07 10.16 1.32
N GLY A 270 24.34 11.45 1.58
CA GLY A 270 24.88 11.89 2.87
C GLY A 270 23.96 11.52 4.06
N ASP A 271 24.44 11.80 5.27
CA ASP A 271 23.78 11.41 6.53
C ASP A 271 22.27 11.70 6.55
N VAL A 272 21.48 10.67 6.85
CA VAL A 272 20.01 10.70 6.96
C VAL A 272 19.55 11.72 8.01
N ASN A 273 20.40 12.06 8.98
CA ASN A 273 20.12 13.00 10.05
C ASN A 273 20.36 14.48 9.68
N ASP A 274 20.90 14.80 8.49
CA ASP A 274 21.03 16.19 8.04
C ASP A 274 19.67 16.72 7.53
N PRO A 275 19.05 17.71 8.21
CA PRO A 275 17.74 18.24 7.84
C PRO A 275 17.70 18.93 6.47
N ARG A 276 18.84 19.22 5.83
CA ARG A 276 18.91 19.78 4.47
C ARG A 276 19.37 18.79 3.40
N ASN A 277 19.85 17.61 3.80
CA ASN A 277 20.49 16.56 2.98
C ASN A 277 20.98 17.06 1.60
N THR A 278 21.99 17.93 1.60
CA THR A 278 22.49 18.59 0.38
C THR A 278 23.03 17.61 -0.65
N HIS A 279 23.55 16.47 -0.18
CA HIS A 279 24.06 15.39 -1.04
C HIS A 279 22.92 14.69 -1.80
N LEU A 280 21.83 14.35 -1.13
CA LEU A 280 20.63 13.80 -1.78
C LEU A 280 20.02 14.80 -2.77
N ASN A 281 19.86 16.06 -2.38
CA ASN A 281 19.30 17.10 -3.26
C ASN A 281 20.16 17.32 -4.51
N SER A 282 21.49 17.29 -4.36
CA SER A 282 22.44 17.29 -5.47
C SER A 282 22.24 16.09 -6.39
N LYS A 283 22.22 14.87 -5.83
CA LYS A 283 21.99 13.63 -6.59
C LYS A 283 20.65 13.67 -7.35
N MET A 284 19.58 14.07 -6.69
CA MET A 284 18.24 14.16 -7.26
C MET A 284 18.19 15.12 -8.44
N LEU A 285 18.78 16.31 -8.31
CA LEU A 285 18.84 17.28 -9.39
C LEU A 285 19.69 16.76 -10.57
N ALA A 286 20.81 16.10 -10.30
CA ALA A 286 21.65 15.52 -11.34
C ALA A 286 20.92 14.41 -12.13
N LEU A 287 20.24 13.50 -11.44
CA LEU A 287 19.41 12.45 -12.07
C LEU A 287 18.27 13.05 -12.90
N GLU A 288 17.64 14.12 -12.42
CA GLU A 288 16.59 14.80 -13.17
C GLU A 288 17.11 15.45 -14.46
N MET A 289 18.28 16.09 -14.40
CA MET A 289 18.92 16.67 -15.60
C MET A 289 19.40 15.57 -16.58
N LEU A 290 19.93 14.45 -16.09
CA LEU A 290 20.29 13.31 -16.94
C LEU A 290 19.09 12.70 -17.65
N LEU A 291 17.97 12.53 -16.93
CA LEU A 291 16.72 12.04 -17.49
C LEU A 291 16.22 12.96 -18.60
N LEU A 292 16.25 14.28 -18.38
CA LEU A 292 15.86 15.28 -19.38
C LEU A 292 16.68 15.16 -20.67
N VAL A 293 18.01 15.06 -20.56
CA VAL A 293 18.91 14.92 -21.72
C VAL A 293 18.59 13.64 -22.50
N LEU A 294 18.38 12.52 -21.81
CA LEU A 294 18.13 11.23 -22.47
C LEU A 294 16.72 11.15 -23.08
N GLN A 295 15.71 11.73 -22.42
CA GLN A 295 14.35 11.85 -22.96
C GLN A 295 14.32 12.64 -24.26
N ASN A 296 15.12 13.70 -24.36
CA ASN A 296 15.21 14.55 -25.54
C ASN A 296 16.36 14.16 -26.50
N SER A 297 17.03 13.02 -26.27
CA SER A 297 18.18 12.62 -27.08
C SER A 297 17.83 12.41 -28.55
N SER A 298 18.54 13.11 -29.45
CA SER A 298 18.51 12.90 -30.90
C SER A 298 19.34 11.71 -31.36
N THR A 299 19.19 11.34 -32.64
CA THR A 299 20.03 10.33 -33.30
C THR A 299 21.51 10.68 -33.30
N THR A 300 21.87 11.97 -33.30
CA THR A 300 23.27 12.44 -33.22
C THR A 300 23.88 12.05 -31.87
N LEU A 301 23.17 12.29 -30.76
CA LEU A 301 23.63 11.89 -29.43
C LEU A 301 23.65 10.37 -29.26
N GLN A 302 22.65 9.67 -29.81
CA GLN A 302 22.51 8.21 -29.69
C GLN A 302 23.68 7.45 -30.35
N ASN A 303 24.22 7.98 -31.46
CA ASN A 303 25.32 7.37 -32.20
C ASN A 303 26.70 7.94 -31.84
N ALA A 304 26.77 9.01 -31.04
CA ALA A 304 28.04 9.64 -30.68
C ALA A 304 28.85 8.73 -29.74
N GLN A 305 29.96 8.18 -30.26
CA GLN A 305 30.79 7.21 -29.55
C GLN A 305 31.30 7.67 -28.17
N PRO A 306 31.73 8.93 -27.97
CA PRO A 306 32.10 9.43 -26.64
C PRO A 306 30.97 9.31 -25.61
N PHE A 307 29.72 9.60 -26.01
CA PHE A 307 28.56 9.52 -25.12
C PHE A 307 28.15 8.08 -24.83
N ILE A 308 28.17 7.21 -25.83
CA ILE A 308 27.93 5.78 -25.63
C ILE A 308 28.91 5.24 -24.58
N LEU A 309 30.20 5.54 -24.70
CA LEU A 309 31.22 5.10 -23.75
C LEU A 309 31.01 5.69 -22.35
N LEU A 310 30.62 6.96 -22.26
CA LEU A 310 30.32 7.61 -20.99
C LEU A 310 29.08 7.02 -20.31
N ILE A 311 28.03 6.69 -21.08
CA ILE A 311 26.86 5.96 -20.59
C ILE A 311 27.30 4.61 -20.01
N LYS A 312 28.10 3.86 -20.78
CA LYS A 312 28.62 2.55 -20.40
C LYS A 312 29.42 2.56 -19.10
N LYS A 313 30.34 3.52 -18.95
CA LYS A 313 31.32 3.54 -17.85
C LYS A 313 30.89 4.36 -16.64
N SER A 314 30.05 5.37 -16.82
CA SER A 314 29.70 6.31 -15.76
C SER A 314 28.22 6.23 -15.42
N LEU A 315 27.32 6.33 -16.41
CA LEU A 315 25.89 6.33 -16.14
C LEU A 315 25.39 4.97 -15.65
N CYS A 316 25.76 3.87 -16.30
CA CYS A 316 25.35 2.53 -15.88
C CYS A 316 25.83 2.19 -14.46
N VAL A 317 27.03 2.66 -14.06
CA VAL A 317 27.56 2.53 -12.69
C VAL A 317 26.77 3.39 -11.70
N ALA A 318 26.38 4.60 -12.10
CA ALA A 318 25.50 5.44 -11.27
C ALA A 318 24.15 4.75 -11.03
N LEU A 319 23.55 4.19 -12.08
CA LEU A 319 22.28 3.49 -12.00
C LEU A 319 22.37 2.22 -11.16
N SER A 320 23.45 1.46 -11.23
CA SER A 320 23.64 0.24 -10.43
C SER A 320 23.89 0.52 -8.95
N ARG A 321 24.43 1.70 -8.59
CA ARG A 321 24.53 2.14 -7.19
C ARG A 321 23.20 2.70 -6.68
N ASN A 322 22.54 3.51 -7.48
CA ASN A 322 21.27 4.16 -7.11
C ASN A 322 20.08 3.18 -7.11
N ALA A 323 20.21 2.08 -7.82
CA ALA A 323 19.38 0.89 -7.77
C ALA A 323 19.02 0.45 -6.35
N VAL A 324 20.04 0.29 -5.50
CA VAL A 324 19.91 -0.22 -4.14
C VAL A 324 19.69 0.90 -3.12
N SER A 325 19.40 2.11 -3.58
CA SER A 325 19.11 3.26 -2.71
C SER A 325 17.85 3.00 -1.89
N SER A 326 17.92 3.30 -0.59
CA SER A 326 16.76 3.32 0.29
C SER A 326 15.82 4.49 -0.01
N ASN A 327 16.23 5.46 -0.82
CA ASN A 327 15.39 6.58 -1.21
C ASN A 327 14.59 6.27 -2.49
N VAL A 328 13.27 6.09 -2.33
CA VAL A 328 12.36 5.77 -3.44
C VAL A 328 12.47 6.75 -4.62
N LYS A 329 12.67 8.05 -4.37
CA LYS A 329 12.74 9.05 -5.46
C LYS A 329 14.02 8.91 -6.30
N VAL A 330 15.13 8.53 -5.65
CA VAL A 330 16.40 8.24 -6.34
C VAL A 330 16.23 6.99 -7.22
N PHE A 331 15.58 5.96 -6.68
CA PHE A 331 15.25 4.74 -7.40
C PHE A 331 14.34 5.02 -8.61
N GLU A 332 13.23 5.74 -8.45
CA GLU A 332 12.28 6.06 -9.53
C GLU A 332 12.95 6.80 -10.69
N LYS A 333 13.76 7.83 -10.39
CA LYS A 333 14.48 8.59 -11.42
C LYS A 333 15.53 7.72 -12.11
N SER A 334 16.25 6.88 -11.36
CA SER A 334 17.23 5.95 -11.93
C SER A 334 16.57 4.92 -12.84
N LEU A 335 15.41 4.39 -12.44
CA LEU A 335 14.62 3.48 -13.28
C LEU A 335 14.13 4.18 -14.55
N ALA A 336 13.60 5.40 -14.44
CA ALA A 336 13.17 6.17 -15.61
C ALA A 336 14.33 6.40 -16.60
N ILE A 337 15.53 6.71 -16.11
CA ILE A 337 16.73 6.82 -16.94
C ILE A 337 17.05 5.47 -17.60
N PHE A 338 17.02 4.39 -16.84
CA PHE A 338 17.29 3.04 -17.35
C PHE A 338 16.32 2.64 -18.48
N VAL A 339 15.04 2.98 -18.35
CA VAL A 339 14.04 2.77 -19.41
C VAL A 339 14.39 3.55 -20.67
N GLN A 340 14.83 4.82 -20.56
CA GLN A 340 15.29 5.59 -21.73
C GLN A 340 16.51 4.97 -22.40
N LEU A 341 17.43 4.38 -21.63
CA LEU A 341 18.58 3.65 -22.17
C LEU A 341 18.17 2.37 -22.90
N LEU A 342 17.18 1.64 -22.38
CA LEU A 342 16.63 0.45 -23.04
C LEU A 342 15.86 0.78 -24.32
N ASP A 343 15.21 1.93 -24.38
CA ASP A 343 14.47 2.37 -25.55
C ASP A 343 15.43 2.84 -26.67
N LYS A 344 16.38 3.72 -26.32
CA LYS A 344 17.18 4.45 -27.30
C LYS A 344 18.62 3.96 -27.50
N PHE A 345 19.20 3.24 -26.54
CA PHE A 345 20.60 2.82 -26.55
C PHE A 345 20.79 1.29 -26.50
N LYS A 346 19.70 0.52 -26.64
CA LYS A 346 19.67 -0.95 -26.52
C LYS A 346 20.78 -1.67 -27.29
N ILE A 347 20.99 -1.28 -28.55
CA ILE A 347 21.95 -1.93 -29.46
C ILE A 347 23.37 -1.80 -28.90
N HIS A 348 23.70 -0.65 -28.30
CA HIS A 348 25.02 -0.38 -27.75
C HIS A 348 25.23 -1.02 -26.37
N LEU A 349 24.17 -1.26 -25.59
CA LEU A 349 24.24 -1.66 -24.18
C LEU A 349 24.00 -3.16 -23.91
N LYS A 350 23.93 -4.00 -24.95
CA LYS A 350 23.56 -5.42 -24.85
C LYS A 350 24.32 -6.20 -23.75
N LEU A 351 25.65 -6.07 -23.68
CA LEU A 351 26.48 -6.74 -22.66
C LEU A 351 26.22 -6.22 -21.24
N GLN A 352 26.02 -4.91 -21.05
CA GLN A 352 25.69 -4.35 -19.73
C GLN A 352 24.27 -4.68 -19.28
N ILE A 353 23.35 -4.84 -20.22
CA ILE A 353 21.99 -5.32 -19.95
C ILE A 353 22.05 -6.78 -19.52
N GLU A 354 22.91 -7.61 -20.14
CA GLU A 354 23.13 -9.02 -19.77
C GLU A 354 23.82 -9.18 -18.40
N ASP A 355 24.88 -8.42 -18.09
CA ASP A 355 25.56 -8.45 -16.78
C ASP A 355 24.69 -7.88 -15.64
N ASN A 356 23.78 -6.96 -15.94
CA ASN A 356 22.83 -6.42 -14.95
C ASN A 356 21.51 -7.22 -14.88
N VAL A 357 21.38 -8.41 -15.47
CA VAL A 357 20.09 -9.17 -15.47
C VAL A 357 19.55 -9.44 -14.06
N ALA A 358 20.41 -9.76 -13.09
CA ALA A 358 20.00 -9.89 -11.69
C ALA A 358 19.49 -8.55 -11.14
N SER A 359 20.13 -7.45 -11.55
CA SER A 359 19.69 -6.11 -11.20
C SER A 359 18.36 -5.70 -11.85
N ILE A 360 18.21 -6.04 -13.13
CA ILE A 360 17.03 -5.78 -13.94
C ILE A 360 15.84 -6.61 -13.46
N SER A 361 16.08 -7.83 -12.95
CA SER A 361 15.06 -8.66 -12.34
C SER A 361 14.49 -8.00 -11.08
N TRP A 362 15.35 -7.53 -10.15
CA TRP A 362 14.85 -6.82 -8.97
C TRP A 362 14.24 -5.45 -9.32
N PHE A 363 14.78 -4.74 -10.33
CA PHE A 363 14.19 -3.49 -10.84
C PHE A 363 12.78 -3.72 -11.38
N ARG A 364 12.60 -4.76 -12.22
CA ARG A 364 11.32 -5.14 -12.82
C ARG A 364 10.34 -5.62 -11.75
N GLU A 365 10.83 -6.36 -10.77
CA GLU A 365 10.06 -6.82 -9.62
C GLU A 365 9.60 -5.65 -8.73
N ARG A 366 10.49 -4.74 -8.33
CA ARG A 366 10.15 -3.54 -7.56
C ARG A 366 9.23 -2.59 -8.33
N ALA A 367 9.44 -2.42 -9.64
CA ALA A 367 8.54 -1.64 -10.50
C ALA A 367 7.15 -2.27 -10.60
N MET A 368 7.05 -3.60 -10.75
CA MET A 368 5.77 -4.32 -10.74
C MET A 368 5.08 -4.21 -9.37
N ARG A 369 5.85 -4.22 -8.27
CA ARG A 369 5.34 -4.01 -6.91
C ARG A 369 4.80 -2.58 -6.71
N LEU A 370 5.54 -1.56 -7.15
CA LEU A 370 5.09 -0.16 -7.11
C LEU A 370 3.87 0.08 -8.00
N LEU A 371 3.82 -0.52 -9.19
CA LEU A 371 2.65 -0.46 -10.06
C LEU A 371 1.44 -1.15 -9.43
N GLY A 372 1.65 -2.31 -8.78
CA GLY A 372 0.62 -2.99 -7.99
C GLY A 372 0.10 -2.14 -6.83
N LEU A 373 0.99 -1.42 -6.13
CA LEU A 373 0.64 -0.49 -5.05
C LEU A 373 -0.10 0.77 -5.56
N SER A 374 0.29 1.30 -6.71
CA SER A 374 -0.42 2.40 -7.39
C SER A 374 -1.83 1.95 -7.77
N CYS A 375 -1.97 0.78 -8.41
CA CYS A 375 -3.27 0.20 -8.73
C CYS A 375 -4.13 -0.01 -7.48
N LEU A 376 -3.53 -0.39 -6.35
CA LEU A 376 -4.24 -0.52 -5.07
C LEU A 376 -4.71 0.84 -4.55
N THR A 377 -3.86 1.86 -4.63
CA THR A 377 -4.20 3.22 -4.22
C THR A 377 -5.29 3.80 -5.12
N ASP A 378 -5.22 3.58 -6.42
CA ASP A 378 -6.24 4.01 -7.38
C ASP A 378 -7.56 3.27 -7.17
N LEU A 379 -7.53 1.97 -6.88
CA LEU A 379 -8.72 1.20 -6.49
C LEU A 379 -9.34 1.70 -5.18
N LEU A 380 -8.51 1.99 -4.18
CA LEU A 380 -8.97 2.55 -2.91
C LEU A 380 -9.51 3.97 -3.10
N GLN A 381 -8.90 4.78 -3.97
CA GLN A 381 -9.38 6.11 -4.33
C GLN A 381 -10.73 6.02 -5.03
N CYS A 382 -10.91 5.09 -5.98
CA CYS A 382 -12.21 4.82 -6.60
C CYS A 382 -13.28 4.40 -5.58
N LEU A 383 -12.90 3.68 -4.51
CA LEU A 383 -13.82 3.30 -3.43
C LEU A 383 -14.20 4.48 -2.53
N VAL A 384 -13.28 5.42 -2.32
CA VAL A 384 -13.50 6.67 -1.56
C VAL A 384 -14.37 7.63 -2.38
N ASP A 385 -14.02 7.86 -3.64
CA ASP A 385 -14.79 8.68 -4.57
C ASP A 385 -16.22 8.15 -4.73
N TRP A 386 -16.38 6.82 -4.73
CA TRP A 386 -17.70 6.19 -4.67
C TRP A 386 -18.36 6.41 -3.31
N PHE A 387 -17.72 6.13 -2.17
CA PHE A 387 -18.33 6.41 -0.86
C PHE A 387 -18.87 7.85 -0.73
N ASP A 388 -18.14 8.83 -1.24
CA ASP A 388 -18.56 10.25 -1.24
C ASP A 388 -19.73 10.52 -2.20
N VAL A 389 -19.77 9.88 -3.38
CA VAL A 389 -20.92 9.93 -4.29
C VAL A 389 -22.17 9.30 -3.64
N CYS A 390 -21.99 8.30 -2.78
CA CYS A 390 -23.03 7.58 -2.04
C CYS A 390 -23.65 8.42 -0.90
N GLU A 391 -22.81 9.13 -0.15
CA GLU A 391 -23.23 10.06 0.90
C GLU A 391 -23.92 11.29 0.30
N THR A 392 -23.36 11.87 -0.77
CA THR A 392 -23.95 13.03 -1.45
C THR A 392 -25.29 12.73 -2.12
N THR A 393 -25.50 11.52 -2.65
CA THR A 393 -26.83 11.10 -3.16
C THR A 393 -27.83 10.81 -2.05
N LYS A 394 -27.40 10.33 -0.88
CA LYS A 394 -28.26 10.24 0.31
C LYS A 394 -28.67 11.62 0.81
N ASP A 395 -27.73 12.54 0.98
CA ASP A 395 -28.01 13.89 1.48
C ASP A 395 -28.91 14.68 0.53
N ALA A 396 -28.74 14.52 -0.79
CA ALA A 396 -29.63 15.11 -1.79
C ALA A 396 -31.06 14.53 -1.75
N MET A 397 -31.23 13.25 -1.38
CA MET A 397 -32.55 12.63 -1.19
C MET A 397 -33.24 13.06 0.10
N TYR A 398 -32.48 13.37 1.17
CA TYR A 398 -33.04 13.81 2.45
C TYR A 398 -33.28 15.33 2.54
N GLN A 399 -32.53 16.16 1.81
CA GLN A 399 -32.77 17.61 1.77
C GLN A 399 -33.95 18.01 0.87
N GLY A 400 -34.45 17.10 0.03
CA GLY A 400 -35.60 17.34 -0.86
C GLY A 400 -36.96 16.92 -0.31
N ARG A 401 -37.04 16.35 0.91
CA ARG A 401 -38.29 15.90 1.54
C ARG A 401 -38.38 16.36 2.99
N GLN A 402 -38.67 17.64 3.16
CA GLN A 402 -39.51 18.07 4.28
C GLN A 402 -40.90 18.32 3.69
N ASP A 403 -41.86 17.59 4.26
CA ASP A 403 -43.31 17.62 4.04
C ASP A 403 -43.90 16.44 3.23
N ASP A 404 -44.57 15.61 4.01
CA ASP A 404 -45.65 14.66 3.75
C ASP A 404 -45.40 13.27 3.12
N ASP A 405 -45.97 12.29 3.85
CA ASP A 405 -46.28 10.90 3.55
C ASP A 405 -45.18 9.83 3.50
N GLU A 406 -45.07 9.16 4.65
CA GLU A 406 -44.38 7.91 4.94
C GLU A 406 -45.19 6.71 4.36
N ALA A 407 -45.31 6.61 3.04
CA ALA A 407 -45.72 5.37 2.37
C ALA A 407 -45.35 5.41 0.88
N THR A 408 -44.74 4.34 0.37
CA THR A 408 -44.32 4.08 -1.03
C THR A 408 -42.99 4.71 -1.48
N ALA A 409 -41.89 4.04 -1.17
CA ALA A 409 -40.65 4.21 -1.91
C ALA A 409 -40.74 3.45 -3.25
N GLU A 410 -41.18 4.12 -4.32
CA GLU A 410 -41.08 3.58 -5.68
C GLU A 410 -39.60 3.54 -6.15
N LEU A 411 -39.23 2.42 -6.78
CA LEU A 411 -37.91 2.15 -7.35
C LEU A 411 -37.58 3.08 -8.55
N PRO A 412 -36.29 3.36 -8.82
CA PRO A 412 -35.88 4.28 -9.88
C PRO A 412 -36.08 3.71 -11.31
N SER A 413 -36.65 4.55 -12.17
CA SER A 413 -37.19 4.30 -13.51
C SER A 413 -36.14 4.19 -14.63
N SER A 414 -35.31 3.14 -14.62
CA SER A 414 -34.52 2.76 -15.80
C SER A 414 -34.88 1.34 -16.27
N PRO A 415 -35.35 1.15 -17.53
CA PRO A 415 -35.70 -0.16 -18.09
C PRO A 415 -34.55 -1.18 -18.01
N THR A 416 -33.31 -0.70 -18.12
CA THR A 416 -32.09 -1.52 -18.06
C THR A 416 -31.83 -2.05 -16.65
N VAL A 417 -32.13 -1.24 -15.62
CA VAL A 417 -31.98 -1.62 -14.20
C VAL A 417 -33.06 -2.64 -13.81
N HIS A 418 -34.29 -2.47 -14.28
CA HIS A 418 -35.35 -3.47 -14.09
C HIS A 418 -34.99 -4.81 -14.75
N LYS A 419 -34.48 -4.79 -15.98
CA LYS A 419 -34.01 -6.00 -16.66
C LYS A 419 -32.86 -6.67 -15.90
N PHE A 420 -31.90 -5.90 -15.38
CA PHE A 420 -30.80 -6.41 -14.57
C PHE A 420 -31.26 -7.00 -13.24
N ILE A 421 -32.13 -6.31 -12.49
CA ILE A 421 -32.69 -6.79 -11.22
C ILE A 421 -33.48 -8.08 -11.46
N HIS A 422 -34.31 -8.13 -12.49
CA HIS A 422 -35.07 -9.31 -12.85
C HIS A 422 -34.17 -10.50 -13.24
N LEU A 423 -33.13 -10.27 -14.06
CA LEU A 423 -32.14 -11.29 -14.41
C LEU A 423 -31.35 -11.79 -13.21
N LYS A 424 -30.96 -10.88 -12.31
CA LYS A 424 -30.26 -11.20 -11.05
C LYS A 424 -31.14 -12.06 -10.14
N GLN A 425 -32.40 -11.66 -9.95
CA GLN A 425 -33.37 -12.37 -9.11
C GLN A 425 -33.67 -13.76 -9.70
N LYS A 426 -33.80 -13.86 -11.02
CA LYS A 426 -33.92 -15.15 -11.73
C LYS A 426 -32.69 -16.05 -11.53
N LYS A 427 -31.48 -15.49 -11.55
CA LYS A 427 -30.23 -16.22 -11.28
C LYS A 427 -30.13 -16.69 -9.83
N GLU A 428 -30.48 -15.83 -8.87
CA GLU A 428 -30.47 -16.16 -7.43
C GLU A 428 -31.46 -17.28 -7.09
N LEU A 429 -32.67 -17.26 -7.69
CA LEU A 429 -33.67 -18.33 -7.51
C LEU A 429 -33.18 -19.67 -8.09
N MET A 430 -32.56 -19.65 -9.28
CA MET A 430 -31.96 -20.84 -9.87
C MET A 430 -30.82 -21.40 -9.00
N GLU A 431 -29.93 -20.54 -8.51
CA GLU A 431 -28.84 -20.94 -7.61
C GLU A 431 -29.36 -21.50 -6.28
N HIS A 432 -30.42 -20.93 -5.73
CA HIS A 432 -31.07 -21.45 -4.53
C HIS A 432 -31.67 -22.85 -4.76
N GLY A 433 -32.36 -23.05 -5.89
CA GLY A 433 -32.91 -24.36 -6.25
C GLY A 433 -31.84 -25.43 -6.48
N ILE A 434 -30.74 -25.09 -7.16
CA ILE A 434 -29.59 -25.98 -7.34
C ILE A 434 -28.91 -26.31 -6.00
N MET A 435 -28.78 -25.32 -5.10
CA MET A 435 -28.24 -25.54 -3.76
C MET A 435 -29.12 -26.49 -2.94
N LEU A 436 -30.45 -26.35 -2.99
CA LEU A 436 -31.39 -27.30 -2.39
C LEU A 436 -31.26 -28.71 -2.97
N CYS A 437 -30.91 -28.83 -4.26
CA CYS A 437 -30.61 -30.11 -4.90
C CYS A 437 -29.24 -30.70 -4.53
N GLY A 438 -28.26 -29.88 -4.13
CA GLY A 438 -26.85 -30.26 -3.99
C GLY A 438 -26.35 -30.52 -2.56
N ILE A 439 -27.17 -30.37 -1.52
CA ILE A 439 -26.73 -30.56 -0.12
C ILE A 439 -26.76 -32.04 0.29
N PRO A 440 -25.62 -32.67 0.65
CA PRO A 440 -25.55 -34.08 1.05
C PRO A 440 -26.22 -34.40 2.41
N PHE A 441 -26.52 -33.38 3.22
CA PHE A 441 -27.04 -33.54 4.59
C PHE A 441 -28.54 -33.23 4.75
N SER A 442 -29.24 -32.81 3.69
CA SER A 442 -30.69 -32.65 3.69
C SER A 442 -31.31 -33.58 2.66
N ARG A 443 -31.99 -34.60 3.14
CA ARG A 443 -32.57 -35.76 2.44
C ARG A 443 -33.55 -35.50 1.28
N LYS A 444 -33.55 -34.40 0.51
CA LYS A 444 -34.62 -34.17 -0.48
C LYS A 444 -34.21 -33.39 -1.75
N PRO A 445 -33.45 -33.99 -2.69
CA PRO A 445 -33.40 -33.53 -4.09
C PRO A 445 -34.80 -33.34 -4.70
N LYS A 446 -35.79 -34.12 -4.25
CA LYS A 446 -37.22 -33.93 -4.58
C LYS A 446 -37.76 -32.52 -4.22
N GLN A 447 -37.27 -31.89 -3.14
CA GLN A 447 -37.67 -30.53 -2.75
C GLN A 447 -37.01 -29.45 -3.61
N GLY A 448 -35.74 -29.62 -3.99
CA GLY A 448 -35.06 -28.68 -4.88
C GLY A 448 -35.65 -28.71 -6.30
N ILE A 449 -35.97 -29.91 -6.82
CA ILE A 449 -36.68 -30.05 -8.10
C ILE A 449 -38.08 -29.43 -8.00
N ALA A 450 -38.84 -29.68 -6.93
CA ALA A 450 -40.15 -29.05 -6.73
C ALA A 450 -40.07 -27.52 -6.66
N PHE A 451 -39.05 -26.96 -6.00
CA PHE A 451 -38.82 -25.52 -5.94
C PHE A 451 -38.51 -24.94 -7.33
N LEU A 452 -37.68 -25.63 -8.12
CA LEU A 452 -37.36 -25.23 -9.49
C LEU A 452 -38.58 -25.34 -10.43
N GLN A 453 -39.45 -26.33 -10.21
CA GLN A 453 -40.72 -26.48 -10.92
C GLN A 453 -41.71 -25.36 -10.60
N GLU A 454 -41.86 -25.00 -9.32
CA GLU A 454 -42.73 -23.91 -8.88
C GLU A 454 -42.34 -22.56 -9.49
N HIS A 455 -41.04 -22.34 -9.71
CA HIS A 455 -40.51 -21.11 -10.31
C HIS A 455 -40.32 -21.20 -11.84
N GLY A 456 -40.77 -22.30 -12.48
CA GLY A 456 -40.76 -22.47 -13.94
C GLY A 456 -39.38 -22.68 -14.57
N PHE A 457 -38.39 -23.15 -13.80
CA PHE A 457 -37.04 -23.44 -14.29
C PHE A 457 -36.88 -24.86 -14.81
N VAL A 458 -37.68 -25.81 -14.31
CA VAL A 458 -37.69 -27.23 -14.70
C VAL A 458 -39.15 -27.64 -14.88
N GLY A 459 -39.45 -28.44 -15.89
CA GLY A 459 -40.81 -28.92 -16.10
C GLY A 459 -41.18 -30.12 -15.22
N THR A 460 -42.41 -30.62 -15.35
CA THR A 460 -42.94 -31.70 -14.50
C THR A 460 -42.74 -33.10 -15.10
N GLU A 461 -42.42 -33.17 -16.40
CA GLU A 461 -42.30 -34.45 -17.09
C GLU A 461 -40.93 -35.12 -16.83
N PRO A 462 -40.86 -36.46 -16.78
CA PRO A 462 -39.62 -37.19 -16.52
C PRO A 462 -38.47 -36.83 -17.48
N ASN A 463 -38.79 -36.57 -18.76
CA ASN A 463 -37.80 -36.19 -19.78
C ASN A 463 -37.20 -34.81 -19.52
N GLU A 464 -38.00 -33.85 -19.07
CA GLU A 464 -37.55 -32.47 -18.80
C GLU A 464 -36.63 -32.43 -17.57
N ILE A 465 -36.92 -33.26 -16.57
CA ILE A 465 -36.09 -33.41 -15.38
C ILE A 465 -34.77 -34.12 -15.76
N ALA A 466 -34.82 -35.17 -16.57
CA ALA A 466 -33.63 -35.86 -17.07
C ALA A 466 -32.70 -34.91 -17.87
N GLU A 467 -33.28 -34.09 -18.76
CA GLU A 467 -32.56 -33.09 -19.54
C GLU A 467 -31.90 -32.04 -18.63
N PHE A 468 -32.61 -31.56 -17.60
CA PHE A 468 -32.03 -30.65 -16.60
C PHE A 468 -30.84 -31.28 -15.86
N LEU A 469 -30.98 -32.52 -15.38
CA LEU A 469 -29.92 -33.24 -14.68
C LEU A 469 -28.71 -33.52 -15.58
N MET A 470 -28.88 -33.62 -16.90
CA MET A 470 -27.78 -33.78 -17.86
C MET A 470 -27.07 -32.48 -18.22
N LYS A 471 -27.82 -31.37 -18.31
CA LYS A 471 -27.30 -30.05 -18.72
C LYS A 471 -26.63 -29.26 -17.58
N GLU A 472 -27.06 -29.46 -16.33
CA GLU A 472 -26.59 -28.65 -15.20
C GLU A 472 -25.39 -29.28 -14.47
N ASP A 473 -24.17 -28.92 -14.89
CA ASP A 473 -22.92 -29.45 -14.34
C ASP A 473 -22.62 -29.04 -12.88
N ARG A 474 -23.36 -28.06 -12.32
CA ARG A 474 -23.17 -27.58 -10.92
C ARG A 474 -23.77 -28.50 -9.87
N LEU A 475 -24.56 -29.51 -10.26
CA LEU A 475 -25.20 -30.45 -9.33
C LEU A 475 -24.17 -31.42 -8.72
N ASP A 476 -24.37 -31.79 -7.44
CA ASP A 476 -23.54 -32.82 -6.82
C ASP A 476 -23.83 -34.18 -7.46
N LYS A 477 -22.84 -34.69 -8.19
CA LYS A 477 -22.90 -35.98 -8.90
C LYS A 477 -23.24 -37.17 -8.00
N THR A 478 -22.97 -37.08 -6.70
CA THR A 478 -23.35 -38.08 -5.69
C THR A 478 -24.85 -38.08 -5.46
N VAL A 479 -25.46 -36.89 -5.38
CA VAL A 479 -26.90 -36.74 -5.18
C VAL A 479 -27.66 -37.12 -6.45
N VAL A 480 -27.14 -36.76 -7.63
CA VAL A 480 -27.71 -37.18 -8.92
C VAL A 480 -27.76 -38.71 -9.02
N GLY A 481 -26.64 -39.39 -8.71
CA GLY A 481 -26.61 -40.85 -8.73
C GLY A 481 -27.57 -41.50 -7.74
N ASP A 482 -27.67 -40.95 -6.52
CA ASP A 482 -28.59 -41.46 -5.49
C ASP A 482 -30.08 -41.28 -5.87
N PHE A 483 -30.40 -40.19 -6.58
CA PHE A 483 -31.73 -39.88 -7.10
C PHE A 483 -32.12 -40.76 -8.29
N LEU A 484 -31.23 -40.97 -9.26
CA LEU A 484 -31.47 -41.86 -10.40
C LEU A 484 -31.58 -43.33 -9.95
N GLY A 485 -30.87 -43.69 -8.88
CA GLY A 485 -30.95 -45.00 -8.26
C GLY A 485 -32.12 -45.18 -7.29
N ASP A 486 -33.04 -44.23 -7.10
CA ASP A 486 -34.14 -44.37 -6.12
C ASP A 486 -35.24 -45.36 -6.60
N PRO A 487 -35.81 -46.24 -5.75
CA PRO A 487 -36.80 -47.25 -6.18
C PRO A 487 -38.18 -46.70 -6.54
N ASP A 488 -38.44 -45.41 -6.30
CA ASP A 488 -39.67 -44.73 -6.69
C ASP A 488 -39.92 -44.80 -8.21
N GLU A 489 -41.16 -45.11 -8.63
CA GLU A 489 -41.52 -45.26 -10.05
C GLU A 489 -41.28 -43.99 -10.88
N PHE A 490 -41.45 -42.81 -10.28
CA PHE A 490 -41.17 -41.54 -10.95
C PHE A 490 -39.67 -41.36 -11.19
N ASN A 491 -38.85 -41.70 -10.19
CA ASN A 491 -37.39 -41.69 -10.28
C ASN A 491 -36.86 -42.70 -11.33
N LYS A 492 -37.48 -43.88 -11.43
CA LYS A 492 -37.14 -44.88 -12.46
C LYS A 492 -37.42 -44.37 -13.88
N GLN A 493 -38.56 -43.71 -14.09
CA GLN A 493 -38.89 -43.12 -15.39
C GLN A 493 -37.89 -42.03 -15.79
N ILE A 494 -37.48 -41.18 -14.84
CA ILE A 494 -36.43 -40.17 -15.06
C ILE A 494 -35.10 -40.86 -15.38
N MET A 495 -34.74 -41.92 -14.66
CA MET A 495 -33.51 -42.68 -14.91
C MET A 495 -33.52 -43.32 -16.30
N TYR A 496 -34.64 -43.88 -16.75
CA TYR A 496 -34.75 -44.40 -18.11
C TYR A 496 -34.57 -43.31 -19.15
N ALA A 497 -35.27 -42.18 -19.02
CA ALA A 497 -35.07 -41.04 -19.91
C ALA A 497 -33.61 -40.52 -19.92
N TYR A 498 -32.99 -40.45 -18.74
CA TYR A 498 -31.60 -39.99 -18.57
C TYR A 498 -30.58 -40.90 -19.26
N VAL A 499 -30.76 -42.22 -19.17
CA VAL A 499 -29.85 -43.18 -19.80
C VAL A 499 -30.16 -43.35 -21.29
N ASP A 500 -31.43 -43.25 -21.69
CA ASP A 500 -31.83 -43.35 -23.09
C ASP A 500 -31.34 -42.16 -23.92
N ASP A 501 -31.16 -40.99 -23.32
CA ASP A 501 -30.55 -39.81 -23.97
C ASP A 501 -29.02 -39.95 -24.16
N MET A 502 -28.39 -40.97 -23.58
CA MET A 502 -26.97 -41.26 -23.82
C MET A 502 -26.75 -42.08 -25.10
N ASP A 503 -25.86 -41.59 -25.97
CA ASP A 503 -25.49 -42.27 -27.21
C ASP A 503 -24.24 -43.15 -27.03
N PHE A 504 -24.45 -44.46 -27.09
CA PHE A 504 -23.39 -45.48 -27.04
C PHE A 504 -23.07 -46.09 -28.40
N SER A 505 -23.63 -45.57 -29.49
CA SER A 505 -23.47 -46.14 -30.83
C SER A 505 -22.02 -46.08 -31.30
N GLY A 506 -21.45 -47.23 -31.68
CA GLY A 506 -20.09 -47.32 -32.24
C GLY A 506 -18.96 -47.10 -31.22
N ARG A 507 -19.27 -47.08 -29.92
CA ARG A 507 -18.28 -47.03 -28.83
C ARG A 507 -17.97 -48.44 -28.35
N ASP A 508 -16.72 -48.68 -27.95
CA ASP A 508 -16.38 -49.92 -27.23
C ASP A 508 -16.96 -49.91 -25.80
N PHE A 509 -17.03 -51.10 -25.19
CA PHE A 509 -17.74 -51.31 -23.93
C PHE A 509 -17.16 -50.49 -22.78
N VAL A 510 -15.84 -50.36 -22.70
CA VAL A 510 -15.18 -49.60 -21.62
C VAL A 510 -15.38 -48.11 -21.82
N SER A 511 -15.24 -47.61 -23.05
CA SER A 511 -15.52 -46.21 -23.38
C SER A 511 -16.97 -45.81 -23.09
N ALA A 512 -17.94 -46.68 -23.40
CA ALA A 512 -19.34 -46.45 -23.06
C ALA A 512 -19.57 -46.44 -21.55
N LEU A 513 -18.97 -47.36 -20.80
CA LEU A 513 -19.05 -47.40 -19.34
C LEU A 513 -18.39 -46.16 -18.69
N ARG A 514 -17.29 -45.67 -19.24
CA ARG A 514 -16.66 -44.40 -18.80
C ARG A 514 -17.60 -43.22 -19.01
N LEU A 515 -18.24 -43.12 -20.18
CA LEU A 515 -19.19 -42.04 -20.49
C LEU A 515 -20.38 -42.07 -19.52
N PHE A 516 -20.91 -43.27 -19.27
CA PHE A 516 -22.01 -43.47 -18.32
C PHE A 516 -21.64 -43.02 -16.90
N LEU A 517 -20.46 -43.42 -16.41
CA LEU A 517 -19.97 -43.11 -15.07
C LEU A 517 -19.33 -41.71 -14.93
N GLU A 518 -19.18 -40.95 -16.02
CA GLU A 518 -18.66 -39.59 -15.96
C GLU A 518 -19.71 -38.62 -15.37
N LYS A 519 -20.98 -38.84 -15.68
CA LYS A 519 -22.06 -37.87 -15.45
C LYS A 519 -22.62 -37.91 -14.03
N PHE A 520 -22.52 -39.04 -13.32
CA PHE A 520 -22.94 -39.17 -11.93
C PHE A 520 -22.05 -40.15 -11.16
N ARG A 521 -22.18 -40.20 -9.84
CA ARG A 521 -21.43 -41.14 -8.99
C ARG A 521 -22.32 -42.31 -8.58
N LEU A 522 -21.80 -43.53 -8.65
CA LEU A 522 -22.55 -44.72 -8.23
C LEU A 522 -22.96 -44.62 -6.74
N PRO A 523 -24.23 -44.91 -6.41
CA PRO A 523 -24.70 -44.98 -5.02
C PRO A 523 -23.97 -46.06 -4.22
N GLY A 524 -24.00 -45.95 -2.88
CA GLY A 524 -23.42 -46.98 -2.00
C GLY A 524 -24.33 -48.20 -1.75
N GLU A 525 -25.62 -48.10 -2.10
CA GLU A 525 -26.61 -49.16 -1.89
C GLU A 525 -26.66 -50.11 -3.09
N ALA A 526 -26.41 -51.41 -2.87
CA ALA A 526 -26.34 -52.43 -3.92
C ALA A 526 -27.56 -52.43 -4.86
N GLN A 527 -28.77 -52.35 -4.31
CA GLN A 527 -30.02 -52.33 -5.08
C GLN A 527 -30.17 -51.11 -6.01
N LYS A 528 -29.48 -50.01 -5.72
CA LYS A 528 -29.49 -48.80 -6.58
C LYS A 528 -28.47 -48.94 -7.71
N ILE A 529 -27.30 -49.51 -7.42
CA ILE A 529 -26.27 -49.81 -8.41
C ILE A 529 -26.81 -50.82 -9.42
N ASP A 530 -27.44 -51.91 -8.96
CA ASP A 530 -28.01 -52.95 -9.81
C ASP A 530 -28.90 -52.36 -10.91
N ARG A 531 -29.87 -51.50 -10.53
CA ARG A 531 -30.80 -50.88 -11.48
C ARG A 531 -30.14 -49.97 -12.52
N LEU A 532 -29.12 -49.21 -12.12
CA LEU A 532 -28.36 -48.35 -13.03
C LEU A 532 -27.53 -49.20 -14.00
N MET A 533 -26.91 -50.26 -13.52
CA MET A 533 -26.12 -51.19 -14.32
C MET A 533 -26.99 -52.01 -15.29
N GLU A 534 -28.16 -52.45 -14.87
CA GLU A 534 -29.13 -53.16 -15.73
C GLU A 534 -29.58 -52.27 -16.89
N LYS A 535 -29.97 -51.02 -16.61
CA LYS A 535 -30.38 -50.09 -17.67
C LYS A 535 -29.23 -49.73 -18.60
N PHE A 536 -28.01 -49.53 -18.10
CA PHE A 536 -26.82 -49.34 -18.92
C PHE A 536 -26.59 -50.53 -19.87
N ALA A 537 -26.63 -51.75 -19.34
CA ALA A 537 -26.42 -52.97 -20.12
C ALA A 537 -27.47 -53.15 -21.21
N SER A 538 -28.75 -52.91 -20.90
CA SER A 538 -29.84 -52.90 -21.89
C SER A 538 -29.58 -51.87 -22.99
N ARG A 539 -29.28 -50.62 -22.60
CA ARG A 539 -29.08 -49.52 -23.54
C ARG A 539 -27.86 -49.73 -24.44
N TYR A 540 -26.76 -50.23 -23.90
CA TYR A 540 -25.56 -50.52 -24.68
C TYR A 540 -25.84 -51.57 -25.77
N CYS A 541 -26.56 -52.64 -25.43
CA CYS A 541 -26.95 -53.69 -26.37
C CYS A 541 -27.92 -53.18 -27.44
N GLU A 542 -28.86 -52.30 -27.08
CA GLU A 542 -29.78 -51.65 -28.03
C GLU A 542 -29.07 -50.72 -29.02
N CYS A 543 -28.06 -49.97 -28.58
CA CYS A 543 -27.27 -49.08 -29.43
C CYS A 543 -26.28 -49.84 -30.34
N ASN A 544 -25.88 -51.05 -29.97
CA ASN A 544 -24.84 -51.82 -30.65
C ASN A 544 -25.29 -53.23 -31.09
N PRO A 545 -26.42 -53.38 -31.81
CA PRO A 545 -26.97 -54.69 -32.18
C PRO A 545 -26.08 -55.46 -33.17
N SER A 546 -25.23 -54.74 -33.94
CA SER A 546 -24.34 -55.31 -34.95
C SER A 546 -23.03 -55.86 -34.40
N LEU A 547 -22.68 -55.58 -33.14
CA LEU A 547 -21.41 -56.01 -32.55
C LEU A 547 -21.40 -57.51 -32.21
N GLY A 548 -22.57 -58.13 -31.98
CA GLY A 548 -22.71 -59.57 -31.72
C GLY A 548 -21.88 -60.12 -30.54
N LEU A 549 -21.32 -59.23 -29.71
CA LEU A 549 -20.33 -59.55 -28.69
C LEU A 549 -20.98 -60.19 -27.44
N PHE A 550 -22.23 -59.82 -27.16
CA PHE A 550 -23.00 -60.27 -25.99
C PHE A 550 -24.21 -61.08 -26.44
N ALA A 551 -24.41 -62.24 -25.83
CA ALA A 551 -25.57 -63.11 -26.10
C ALA A 551 -26.86 -62.59 -25.46
N SER A 552 -26.75 -61.80 -24.38
CA SER A 552 -27.86 -61.07 -23.76
C SER A 552 -27.37 -59.81 -23.04
N ALA A 553 -28.30 -58.93 -22.65
CA ALA A 553 -27.99 -57.81 -21.77
C ALA A 553 -27.40 -58.26 -20.42
N ASP A 554 -27.73 -59.47 -19.95
CA ASP A 554 -27.17 -60.03 -18.71
C ASP A 554 -25.66 -60.23 -18.81
N THR A 555 -25.14 -60.62 -19.99
CA THR A 555 -23.69 -60.74 -20.20
C THR A 555 -22.99 -59.38 -20.10
N ALA A 556 -23.58 -58.34 -20.69
CA ALA A 556 -23.06 -56.97 -20.59
C ALA A 556 -23.12 -56.46 -19.14
N TYR A 557 -24.20 -56.76 -18.43
CA TYR A 557 -24.38 -56.42 -17.01
C TYR A 557 -23.29 -57.05 -16.12
N VAL A 558 -23.06 -58.36 -16.26
CA VAL A 558 -22.02 -59.09 -15.50
C VAL A 558 -20.62 -58.55 -15.84
N LEU A 559 -20.36 -58.24 -17.11
CA LEU A 559 -19.10 -57.65 -17.54
C LEU A 559 -18.88 -56.24 -16.97
N ALA A 560 -19.91 -55.40 -16.90
CA ALA A 560 -19.81 -54.07 -16.28
C ALA A 560 -19.40 -54.16 -14.80
N TYR A 561 -19.99 -55.10 -14.06
CA TYR A 561 -19.62 -55.37 -12.66
C TYR A 561 -18.18 -55.87 -12.53
N SER A 562 -17.74 -56.76 -13.42
CA SER A 562 -16.37 -57.27 -13.39
C SER A 562 -15.34 -56.17 -13.67
N ILE A 563 -15.66 -55.20 -14.53
CA ILE A 563 -14.84 -54.01 -14.80
C ILE A 563 -14.79 -53.07 -13.59
N ILE A 564 -15.92 -52.82 -12.92
CA ILE A 564 -15.96 -51.98 -11.71
C ILE A 564 -15.13 -52.60 -10.57
N MET A 565 -15.20 -53.93 -10.43
CA MET A 565 -14.37 -54.67 -9.47
C MET A 565 -12.88 -54.58 -9.83
N LEU A 566 -12.55 -54.76 -11.11
CA LEU A 566 -11.18 -54.66 -11.62
C LEU A 566 -10.59 -53.26 -11.40
N THR A 567 -11.33 -52.18 -11.65
CA THR A 567 -10.82 -50.83 -11.41
C THR A 567 -10.54 -50.58 -9.93
N THR A 568 -11.34 -51.15 -9.03
CA THR A 568 -11.13 -51.03 -7.58
C THR A 568 -9.90 -51.83 -7.14
N ASP A 569 -9.72 -53.02 -7.68
CA ASP A 569 -8.58 -53.90 -7.37
C ASP A 569 -7.24 -53.33 -7.89
N LEU A 570 -7.20 -52.83 -9.13
CA LEU A 570 -5.97 -52.33 -9.74
C LEU A 570 -5.53 -50.96 -9.21
N HIS A 571 -6.46 -50.08 -8.77
CA HIS A 571 -6.15 -48.68 -8.43
C HIS A 571 -6.32 -48.32 -6.95
N SER A 572 -6.93 -49.18 -6.12
CA SER A 572 -7.02 -48.93 -4.67
C SER A 572 -5.71 -49.22 -3.94
N ALA A 573 -5.21 -48.24 -3.18
CA ALA A 573 -4.01 -48.40 -2.35
C ALA A 573 -4.16 -49.39 -1.19
N GLN A 574 -5.40 -49.82 -0.86
CA GLN A 574 -5.66 -50.80 0.19
C GLN A 574 -5.48 -52.25 -0.27
N VAL A 575 -5.44 -52.50 -1.58
CA VAL A 575 -5.30 -53.84 -2.16
C VAL A 575 -3.81 -54.15 -2.37
N LYS A 576 -3.28 -55.09 -1.56
CA LYS A 576 -1.86 -55.46 -1.57
C LYS A 576 -1.48 -56.44 -2.69
N SER A 577 -2.41 -57.28 -3.11
CA SER A 577 -2.22 -58.28 -4.17
C SER A 577 -3.26 -58.04 -5.24
N LYS A 578 -2.82 -57.53 -6.39
CA LYS A 578 -3.69 -57.17 -7.51
C LYS A 578 -3.94 -58.36 -8.44
N MET A 579 -5.12 -58.42 -9.01
CA MET A 579 -5.54 -59.43 -9.98
C MET A 579 -4.71 -59.34 -11.25
N THR A 580 -4.15 -60.45 -11.72
CA THR A 580 -3.40 -60.51 -12.99
C THR A 580 -4.34 -60.60 -14.19
N LYS A 581 -3.84 -60.29 -15.39
CA LYS A 581 -4.60 -60.40 -16.65
C LYS A 581 -5.21 -61.80 -16.83
N ASP A 582 -4.43 -62.86 -16.58
CA ASP A 582 -4.91 -64.24 -16.69
C ASP A 582 -5.99 -64.57 -15.67
N GLN A 583 -5.86 -64.05 -14.44
CA GLN A 583 -6.89 -64.21 -13.40
C GLN A 583 -8.19 -63.50 -13.79
N TYR A 584 -8.11 -62.32 -14.40
CA TYR A 584 -9.28 -61.59 -14.89
C TYR A 584 -10.00 -62.31 -16.03
N VAL A 585 -9.25 -62.84 -17.01
CA VAL A 585 -9.83 -63.63 -18.11
C VAL A 585 -10.50 -64.90 -17.56
N ASN A 586 -9.85 -65.59 -16.62
CA ASN A 586 -10.40 -66.81 -16.03
C ASN A 586 -11.64 -66.56 -15.16
N MET A 587 -11.69 -65.42 -14.47
CA MET A 587 -12.86 -64.99 -13.67
C MET A 587 -14.11 -64.75 -14.53
N ASN A 588 -13.92 -64.35 -15.78
CA ASN A 588 -15.00 -64.03 -16.73
C ASN A 588 -15.32 -65.20 -17.68
N ARG A 589 -14.90 -66.45 -17.39
CA ARG A 589 -15.30 -67.62 -18.19
C ARG A 589 -16.79 -67.94 -18.01
N GLY A 590 -17.45 -68.32 -19.11
CA GLY A 590 -18.84 -68.76 -19.13
C GLY A 590 -19.89 -67.66 -18.97
N ILE A 591 -19.50 -66.38 -18.89
CA ILE A 591 -20.43 -65.27 -18.63
C ILE A 591 -21.36 -64.95 -19.81
N ASN A 592 -21.07 -65.48 -21.00
CA ASN A 592 -21.83 -65.25 -22.23
C ASN A 592 -22.86 -66.36 -22.48
N ASN A 593 -23.86 -66.49 -21.61
CA ASN A 593 -24.86 -67.57 -21.63
C ASN A 593 -24.24 -68.99 -21.66
N GLY A 594 -23.19 -69.20 -20.85
CA GLY A 594 -22.46 -70.47 -20.79
C GLY A 594 -21.30 -70.59 -21.78
N ALA A 595 -21.13 -69.62 -22.69
CA ALA A 595 -19.95 -69.47 -23.54
C ALA A 595 -18.96 -68.43 -22.98
N ASP A 596 -17.72 -68.45 -23.47
CA ASP A 596 -16.69 -67.47 -23.12
C ASP A 596 -16.78 -66.23 -24.03
N LEU A 597 -16.50 -65.04 -23.49
CA LEU A 597 -16.22 -63.87 -24.33
C LEU A 597 -14.85 -64.03 -25.02
N PRO A 598 -14.63 -63.39 -26.19
CA PRO A 598 -13.34 -63.45 -26.86
C PRO A 598 -12.19 -63.03 -25.92
N PRO A 599 -11.14 -63.87 -25.75
CA PRO A 599 -10.04 -63.58 -24.82
C PRO A 599 -9.34 -62.25 -25.13
N ASP A 600 -9.22 -61.92 -26.42
CA ASP A 600 -8.60 -60.68 -26.88
C ASP A 600 -9.34 -59.44 -26.38
N VAL A 601 -10.67 -59.51 -26.28
CA VAL A 601 -11.51 -58.41 -25.76
C VAL A 601 -11.31 -58.24 -24.26
N LEU A 602 -11.29 -59.34 -23.49
CA LEU A 602 -11.03 -59.29 -22.04
C LEU A 602 -9.61 -58.81 -21.72
N CYS A 603 -8.62 -59.23 -22.52
CA CYS A 603 -7.24 -58.75 -22.43
C CYS A 603 -7.14 -57.25 -22.70
N ALA A 604 -7.82 -56.76 -23.76
CA ALA A 604 -7.85 -55.34 -24.10
C ALA A 604 -8.53 -54.49 -23.01
N ILE A 605 -9.62 -54.99 -22.42
CA ILE A 605 -10.29 -54.36 -21.28
C ILE A 605 -9.34 -54.25 -20.09
N TYR A 606 -8.61 -55.32 -19.76
CA TYR A 606 -7.65 -55.30 -18.66
C TYR A 606 -6.54 -54.28 -18.88
N ASP A 607 -5.96 -54.24 -20.08
CA ASP A 607 -4.87 -53.29 -20.41
C ASP A 607 -5.34 -51.83 -20.36
N ASP A 608 -6.54 -51.55 -20.86
CA ASP A 608 -7.10 -50.20 -20.81
C ASP A 608 -7.41 -49.77 -19.37
N ILE A 609 -8.01 -50.64 -18.54
CA ILE A 609 -8.27 -50.31 -17.13
C ILE A 609 -6.97 -50.16 -16.34
N ALA A 610 -5.96 -51.00 -16.57
CA ALA A 610 -4.67 -50.90 -15.89
C ALA A 610 -3.94 -49.58 -16.19
N THR A 611 -4.07 -49.08 -17.42
CA THR A 611 -3.43 -47.84 -17.87
C THR A 611 -4.26 -46.61 -17.52
N ASN A 612 -5.56 -46.68 -17.73
CA ASN A 612 -6.50 -45.58 -17.65
C ASN A 612 -7.60 -45.92 -16.62
N GLU A 613 -7.38 -45.56 -15.35
CA GLU A 613 -8.39 -45.71 -14.29
C GLU A 613 -9.75 -45.08 -14.69
N ILE A 614 -10.86 -45.74 -14.34
CA ILE A 614 -12.19 -45.12 -14.42
C ILE A 614 -12.32 -44.12 -13.27
N LYS A 615 -11.88 -42.87 -13.53
CA LYS A 615 -11.94 -41.79 -12.55
C LYS A 615 -13.35 -41.21 -12.46
N MET A 616 -14.04 -41.52 -11.38
CA MET A 616 -15.24 -40.75 -10.99
C MET A 616 -14.80 -39.36 -10.52
N LYS A 617 -15.10 -38.28 -11.28
CA LYS A 617 -14.70 -36.90 -10.92
C LYS A 617 -15.08 -36.60 -9.47
N ALA A 618 -14.09 -36.23 -8.65
CA ALA A 618 -14.33 -35.81 -7.27
C ALA A 618 -15.20 -34.54 -7.26
N GLY A 619 -16.34 -34.58 -6.58
CA GLY A 619 -17.13 -33.38 -6.32
C GLY A 619 -16.27 -32.36 -5.57
N ALA A 620 -16.45 -31.08 -5.89
CA ALA A 620 -15.74 -29.93 -5.33
C ALA A 620 -15.72 -29.91 -3.77
N SER A 621 -16.57 -30.69 -3.11
CA SER A 621 -16.61 -30.84 -1.65
C SER A 621 -15.43 -31.60 -1.03
N LYS A 622 -14.57 -32.31 -1.78
CA LYS A 622 -13.47 -33.12 -1.21
C LYS A 622 -12.13 -32.37 -1.02
N LEU A 623 -11.94 -31.21 -1.65
CA LEU A 623 -10.75 -30.37 -1.41
C LEU A 623 -10.74 -29.68 -0.03
N LEU A 624 -11.89 -29.57 0.64
CA LEU A 624 -12.04 -28.87 1.93
C LEU A 624 -11.93 -29.78 3.17
N LYS A 625 -11.84 -31.12 3.02
CA LYS A 625 -11.87 -32.06 4.15
C LYS A 625 -10.64 -32.94 4.32
N SER A 626 -9.64 -32.87 3.43
CA SER A 626 -8.44 -33.71 3.53
C SER A 626 -7.32 -33.18 4.42
N THR A 627 -7.44 -31.97 4.97
CA THR A 627 -6.37 -31.35 5.79
C THR A 627 -6.70 -31.33 7.28
N LYS A 628 -7.25 -32.43 7.81
CA LYS A 628 -7.36 -32.70 9.26
C LYS A 628 -6.90 -34.12 9.57
N ALA A 629 -5.65 -34.41 9.28
CA ALA A 629 -4.90 -35.46 9.96
C ALA A 629 -3.41 -35.13 9.84
N ASN A 630 -2.74 -35.11 11.00
CA ASN A 630 -1.31 -34.82 11.23
C ASN A 630 -0.95 -33.33 11.33
N VAL A 631 -1.34 -32.75 12.46
CA VAL A 631 -0.70 -31.56 13.03
C VAL A 631 0.64 -32.01 13.62
N GLY A 632 1.74 -31.61 12.95
CA GLY A 632 3.11 -31.77 13.41
C GLY A 632 3.98 -30.62 12.90
N GLU A 633 4.43 -29.81 13.86
CA GLU A 633 5.42 -28.72 13.87
C GLU A 633 6.31 -28.51 12.62
N ASN A 634 6.12 -27.38 11.90
CA ASN A 634 7.19 -26.51 11.36
C ASN A 634 6.62 -25.38 10.48
N ASP A 635 7.02 -24.12 10.75
CA ASP A 635 6.57 -22.90 10.03
C ASP A 635 6.84 -22.92 8.52
N LYS A 636 7.87 -23.66 8.08
CA LYS A 636 8.23 -23.81 6.66
C LYS A 636 7.16 -24.58 5.87
N GLN A 637 6.50 -25.54 6.52
CA GLN A 637 5.46 -26.38 5.92
C GLN A 637 4.11 -25.66 5.86
N ARG A 638 3.84 -24.76 6.82
CA ARG A 638 2.69 -23.85 6.83
C ARG A 638 2.75 -22.84 5.68
N ARG A 639 3.93 -22.29 5.38
CA ARG A 639 4.16 -21.42 4.21
C ARG A 639 4.01 -22.18 2.89
N ALA A 640 4.55 -23.39 2.78
CA ALA A 640 4.41 -24.22 1.57
C ALA A 640 2.94 -24.58 1.27
N LEU A 641 2.15 -24.89 2.30
CA LEU A 641 0.72 -25.17 2.17
C LEU A 641 -0.06 -23.92 1.71
N ALA A 642 0.28 -22.75 2.25
CA ALA A 642 -0.31 -21.47 1.83
C ALA A 642 0.04 -21.13 0.37
N THR A 643 1.27 -21.39 -0.08
CA THR A 643 1.66 -21.24 -1.49
C THR A 643 0.88 -22.19 -2.40
N LEU A 644 0.65 -23.44 -1.96
CA LEU A 644 -0.10 -24.44 -2.74
C LEU A 644 -1.59 -24.09 -2.87
N GLU A 645 -2.21 -23.62 -1.78
CA GLU A 645 -3.60 -23.15 -1.78
C GLU A 645 -3.76 -21.96 -2.74
N LEU A 646 -2.79 -21.03 -2.74
CA LEU A 646 -2.85 -19.86 -3.61
C LEU A 646 -2.64 -20.20 -5.08
N ALA A 647 -1.77 -21.17 -5.38
CA ALA A 647 -1.61 -21.69 -6.74
C ALA A 647 -2.92 -22.35 -7.24
N ALA A 648 -3.60 -23.11 -6.38
CA ALA A 648 -4.89 -23.71 -6.72
C ALA A 648 -6.00 -22.66 -6.95
N MET A 649 -6.01 -21.57 -6.17
CA MET A 649 -6.93 -20.44 -6.37
C MET A 649 -6.65 -19.70 -7.69
N SER A 650 -5.37 -19.52 -8.05
CA SER A 650 -4.95 -18.92 -9.31
C SER A 650 -5.37 -19.75 -10.53
N GLU A 651 -5.18 -21.07 -10.47
CA GLU A 651 -5.60 -22.00 -11.53
C GLU A 651 -7.13 -22.01 -11.69
N THR A 652 -7.87 -21.95 -10.58
CA THR A 652 -9.34 -21.85 -10.58
C THR A 652 -9.81 -20.52 -11.19
N ALA A 653 -9.15 -19.41 -10.87
CA ALA A 653 -9.45 -18.10 -11.44
C ALA A 653 -9.15 -18.04 -12.95
N ARG A 654 -8.05 -18.66 -13.40
CA ARG A 654 -7.70 -18.80 -14.81
C ARG A 654 -8.75 -19.62 -15.57
N ALA A 655 -9.18 -20.76 -15.02
CA ALA A 655 -10.22 -21.60 -15.61
C ALA A 655 -11.59 -20.89 -15.69
N LEU A 656 -11.92 -20.06 -14.70
CA LEU A 656 -13.12 -19.21 -14.72
C LEU A 656 -13.01 -18.09 -15.76
N MET A 657 -11.84 -17.50 -15.96
CA MET A 657 -11.60 -16.47 -16.98
C MET A 657 -11.63 -17.05 -18.40
N GLU A 658 -11.01 -18.21 -18.64
CA GLU A 658 -11.06 -18.90 -19.93
C GLU A 658 -12.49 -19.36 -20.26
N SER A 659 -13.26 -19.85 -19.28
CA SER A 659 -14.66 -20.22 -19.51
C SER A 659 -15.58 -19.02 -19.77
N ALA A 660 -15.33 -17.87 -19.12
CA ALA A 660 -16.04 -16.63 -19.38
C ALA A 660 -15.70 -16.00 -20.75
N SER A 661 -14.48 -16.20 -21.26
CA SER A 661 -14.04 -15.68 -22.56
C SER A 661 -14.71 -16.36 -23.76
N ASN A 662 -15.16 -17.60 -23.58
CA ASN A 662 -15.79 -18.41 -24.64
C ASN A 662 -17.33 -18.33 -24.63
N ALA A 663 -17.93 -17.68 -23.64
CA ALA A 663 -19.36 -17.48 -23.58
C ALA A 663 -19.74 -16.26 -24.43
N ALA A 664 -20.51 -16.47 -25.50
CA ALA A 664 -21.14 -15.39 -26.24
C ALA A 664 -22.20 -14.73 -25.34
N ALA A 665 -21.77 -13.75 -24.53
CA ALA A 665 -22.62 -13.00 -23.63
C ALA A 665 -22.92 -11.62 -24.21
N ASP A 666 -24.19 -11.21 -24.18
CA ASP A 666 -24.58 -9.85 -24.51
C ASP A 666 -24.04 -8.88 -23.44
N PHE A 667 -23.14 -7.99 -23.84
CA PHE A 667 -22.54 -7.01 -22.94
C PHE A 667 -23.44 -5.77 -22.81
N THR A 668 -23.72 -5.36 -21.57
CA THR A 668 -24.41 -4.09 -21.27
C THR A 668 -23.48 -3.14 -20.53
N SER A 669 -23.44 -1.87 -20.95
CA SER A 669 -22.68 -0.82 -20.27
C SER A 669 -23.21 -0.60 -18.84
N ALA A 670 -22.32 -0.64 -17.85
CA ALA A 670 -22.69 -0.39 -16.46
C ALA A 670 -22.97 1.11 -16.25
N GLN A 671 -24.22 1.47 -15.94
CA GLN A 671 -24.65 2.87 -15.77
C GLN A 671 -25.28 3.14 -14.38
N HIS A 672 -25.35 2.15 -13.49
CA HIS A 672 -26.04 2.29 -12.20
C HIS A 672 -25.38 1.46 -11.09
N GLN A 673 -25.50 1.92 -9.84
CA GLN A 673 -24.89 1.32 -8.64
C GLN A 673 -25.17 -0.18 -8.44
N HIS A 674 -26.31 -0.66 -8.93
CA HIS A 674 -26.71 -2.07 -8.82
C HIS A 674 -25.89 -3.00 -9.72
N HIS A 675 -25.27 -2.50 -10.80
CA HIS A 675 -24.47 -3.30 -11.73
C HIS A 675 -23.07 -3.57 -11.15
N VAL A 676 -22.50 -2.60 -10.42
CA VAL A 676 -21.10 -2.59 -9.98
C VAL A 676 -20.88 -3.40 -8.70
N ARG A 677 -21.85 -3.38 -7.77
CA ARG A 677 -21.74 -4.04 -6.44
C ARG A 677 -21.49 -5.57 -6.51
N PRO A 678 -22.15 -6.36 -7.38
CA PRO A 678 -21.87 -7.79 -7.52
C PRO A 678 -20.52 -8.07 -8.19
N MET A 679 -20.12 -7.26 -9.17
CA MET A 679 -18.81 -7.37 -9.84
C MET A 679 -17.68 -7.20 -8.82
N PHE A 680 -17.77 -6.18 -7.97
CA PHE A 680 -16.80 -5.97 -6.89
C PHE A 680 -16.78 -7.12 -5.88
N LYS A 681 -17.93 -7.64 -5.44
CA LYS A 681 -18.02 -8.78 -4.50
C LYS A 681 -17.29 -10.04 -4.99
N ILE A 682 -17.21 -10.23 -6.30
CA ILE A 682 -16.56 -11.40 -6.92
C ILE A 682 -15.08 -11.13 -7.18
N CYS A 683 -14.71 -9.92 -7.60
CA CYS A 683 -13.35 -9.60 -8.03
C CYS A 683 -12.38 -9.27 -6.88
N TRP A 684 -12.87 -8.75 -5.75
CA TRP A 684 -11.97 -8.18 -4.74
C TRP A 684 -11.17 -9.24 -3.95
N THR A 685 -11.76 -10.39 -3.61
CA THR A 685 -11.07 -11.48 -2.88
C THR A 685 -9.95 -12.14 -3.70
N PRO A 686 -10.14 -12.46 -5.00
CA PRO A 686 -9.05 -12.94 -5.87
C PRO A 686 -7.92 -11.91 -6.05
N CYS A 687 -8.27 -10.63 -6.25
CA CYS A 687 -7.28 -9.56 -6.33
C CYS A 687 -6.46 -9.46 -5.03
N LEU A 688 -7.13 -9.47 -3.88
CA LEU A 688 -6.47 -9.36 -2.58
C LEU A 688 -5.62 -10.60 -2.25
N ALA A 689 -6.03 -11.80 -2.65
CA ALA A 689 -5.23 -13.02 -2.51
C ALA A 689 -3.97 -12.97 -3.38
N ALA A 690 -4.08 -12.51 -4.64
CA ALA A 690 -2.93 -12.32 -5.53
C ALA A 690 -1.94 -11.28 -4.99
N PHE A 691 -2.45 -10.19 -4.41
CA PHE A 691 -1.61 -9.13 -3.84
C PHE A 691 -1.04 -9.47 -2.46
N SER A 692 -1.74 -10.27 -1.64
CA SER A 692 -1.27 -10.69 -0.31
C SER A 692 0.02 -11.51 -0.37
N VAL A 693 0.26 -12.25 -1.44
CA VAL A 693 1.51 -13.02 -1.63
C VAL A 693 2.68 -12.15 -2.06
N GLY A 694 2.43 -11.16 -2.91
CA GLY A 694 3.43 -10.14 -3.24
C GLY A 694 3.78 -9.24 -2.05
N LEU A 695 2.79 -8.97 -1.19
CA LEU A 695 2.99 -8.21 0.05
C LEU A 695 3.78 -9.04 1.07
N GLN A 696 3.37 -10.27 1.41
CA GLN A 696 4.05 -11.10 2.43
C GLN A 696 5.52 -11.46 2.12
N ALA A 697 5.95 -11.37 0.86
CA ALA A 697 7.32 -11.68 0.42
C ALA A 697 8.23 -10.44 0.29
N SER A 698 7.76 -9.25 0.68
CA SER A 698 8.48 -7.99 0.49
C SER A 698 9.08 -7.47 1.79
N ASP A 699 10.39 -7.22 1.81
CA ASP A 699 11.09 -6.55 2.93
C ASP A 699 10.67 -5.05 3.06
N ASP A 700 10.08 -4.46 2.00
CA ASP A 700 9.61 -3.05 1.98
C ASP A 700 8.22 -2.80 2.64
N ILE A 701 7.56 -3.82 3.22
CA ILE A 701 6.23 -3.66 3.86
C ILE A 701 6.27 -2.63 4.99
N GLU A 702 7.37 -2.59 5.74
CA GLU A 702 7.55 -1.64 6.83
C GLU A 702 7.50 -0.20 6.30
N GLU A 703 7.96 0.07 5.08
CA GLU A 703 7.99 1.42 4.50
C GLU A 703 6.58 1.98 4.19
N ILE A 704 5.62 1.11 3.88
CA ILE A 704 4.22 1.48 3.61
C ILE A 704 3.50 1.82 4.92
N PHE A 705 3.60 0.95 5.92
CA PHE A 705 2.95 1.16 7.22
C PHE A 705 3.63 2.28 8.01
N HIS A 706 4.95 2.40 7.94
CA HIS A 706 5.70 3.57 8.43
C HIS A 706 5.33 4.84 7.65
N GLY A 707 5.20 4.74 6.33
CA GLY A 707 4.81 5.84 5.44
C GLY A 707 3.39 6.34 5.61
N SER A 708 2.53 5.62 6.34
CA SER A 708 1.14 6.01 6.61
C SER A 708 1.03 7.37 7.32
N CYS A 709 2.07 7.79 8.05
CA CYS A 709 2.17 9.13 8.65
C CYS A 709 2.22 10.28 7.62
N ARG A 710 2.56 9.99 6.36
CA ARG A 710 2.63 10.97 5.26
C ARG A 710 1.31 11.14 4.51
N LEU A 711 0.33 10.27 4.77
CA LEU A 711 -1.00 10.36 4.15
C LEU A 711 -1.74 11.63 4.64
N THR A 712 -2.62 12.19 3.82
CA THR A 712 -3.50 13.29 4.23
C THR A 712 -4.56 12.80 5.23
N GLY A 713 -5.21 13.72 5.95
CA GLY A 713 -6.17 13.39 7.00
C GLY A 713 -7.34 12.51 6.57
N ASP A 714 -7.88 12.71 5.36
CA ASP A 714 -8.95 11.85 4.83
C ASP A 714 -8.43 10.53 4.27
N ALA A 715 -7.27 10.56 3.62
CA ALA A 715 -6.64 9.35 3.06
C ALA A 715 -6.26 8.34 4.15
N ILE A 716 -5.72 8.79 5.30
CA ILE A 716 -5.36 7.89 6.40
C ILE A 716 -6.59 7.23 7.04
N VAL A 717 -7.71 7.94 7.15
CA VAL A 717 -8.95 7.38 7.71
C VAL A 717 -9.50 6.30 6.77
N CYS A 718 -9.49 6.54 5.46
CA CYS A 718 -9.92 5.56 4.47
C CYS A 718 -9.01 4.32 4.46
N PHE A 719 -7.70 4.54 4.50
CA PHE A 719 -6.70 3.47 4.59
C PHE A 719 -6.92 2.57 5.81
N VAL A 720 -7.13 3.17 7.00
CA VAL A 720 -7.38 2.45 8.24
C VAL A 720 -8.71 1.69 8.21
N ARG A 721 -9.79 2.27 7.66
CA ARG A 721 -11.07 1.56 7.47
C ARG A 721 -10.94 0.32 6.60
N ALA A 722 -10.21 0.43 5.48
CA ALA A 722 -9.96 -0.69 4.61
C ALA A 722 -9.16 -1.80 5.32
N LEU A 723 -8.09 -1.43 6.04
CA LEU A 723 -7.30 -2.39 6.82
C LEU A 723 -8.13 -3.10 7.91
N CYS A 724 -8.97 -2.38 8.65
CA CYS A 724 -9.86 -2.97 9.65
C CYS A 724 -10.87 -3.95 9.02
N ALA A 725 -11.44 -3.62 7.86
CA ALA A 725 -12.37 -4.50 7.16
C ALA A 725 -11.72 -5.84 6.77
N VAL A 726 -10.51 -5.79 6.20
CA VAL A 726 -9.78 -7.01 5.80
C VAL A 726 -9.30 -7.79 7.03
N SER A 727 -8.76 -7.10 8.03
CA SER A 727 -8.37 -7.74 9.30
C SER A 727 -9.55 -8.46 9.94
N LYS A 728 -10.76 -7.91 9.86
CA LYS A 728 -11.97 -8.57 10.39
C LYS A 728 -12.25 -9.90 9.68
N GLU A 729 -12.04 -9.99 8.38
CA GLU A 729 -12.19 -11.24 7.65
C GLU A 729 -11.09 -12.25 7.98
N GLU A 730 -9.83 -11.79 8.13
CA GLU A 730 -8.71 -12.63 8.57
C GLU A 730 -8.95 -13.27 9.95
N LEU A 731 -9.52 -12.51 10.88
CA LEU A 731 -9.80 -12.95 12.25
C LEU A 731 -11.05 -13.85 12.36
N ASN A 732 -11.96 -13.78 11.40
CA ASN A 732 -13.20 -14.57 11.38
C ASN A 732 -13.05 -15.92 10.64
N GLN A 733 -11.84 -16.28 10.18
CA GLN A 733 -11.60 -17.56 9.52
C GLN A 733 -11.74 -18.73 10.51
N PRO A 734 -12.74 -19.65 10.35
CA PRO A 734 -13.08 -20.64 11.36
C PRO A 734 -12.01 -21.72 11.61
N ALA A 735 -11.10 -21.92 10.65
CA ALA A 735 -10.10 -22.99 10.70
C ALA A 735 -8.74 -22.54 11.27
N ALA A 736 -8.37 -21.26 11.08
CA ALA A 736 -7.13 -20.67 11.55
C ALA A 736 -7.19 -19.13 11.45
N PRO A 737 -7.51 -18.40 12.54
CA PRO A 737 -7.53 -16.94 12.50
C PRO A 737 -6.13 -16.40 12.19
N ARG A 738 -6.03 -15.51 11.20
CA ARG A 738 -4.76 -14.88 10.79
C ARG A 738 -4.68 -13.50 11.43
N MET A 739 -3.57 -13.21 12.11
CA MET A 739 -3.40 -11.98 12.88
C MET A 739 -2.50 -10.94 12.21
N PHE A 740 -2.07 -11.18 10.97
CA PHE A 740 -1.07 -10.34 10.30
C PHE A 740 -1.54 -8.89 10.19
N LEU A 741 -2.76 -8.65 9.67
CA LEU A 741 -3.26 -7.28 9.54
C LEU A 741 -3.66 -6.65 10.87
N LEU A 742 -4.03 -7.46 11.87
CA LEU A 742 -4.23 -6.94 13.23
C LEU A 742 -2.91 -6.36 13.76
N GLY A 743 -1.79 -7.06 13.57
CA GLY A 743 -0.47 -6.56 13.93
C GLY A 743 -0.06 -5.30 13.18
N LYS A 744 -0.33 -5.25 11.86
CA LYS A 744 -0.06 -4.04 11.06
C LYS A 744 -0.94 -2.85 11.43
N LEU A 745 -2.18 -3.07 11.88
CA LEU A 745 -3.02 -2.00 12.45
C LEU A 745 -2.42 -1.42 13.73
N VAL A 746 -1.74 -2.22 14.57
CA VAL A 746 -1.01 -1.72 15.75
C VAL A 746 0.10 -0.76 15.31
N GLU A 747 0.92 -1.16 14.33
CA GLU A 747 1.99 -0.34 13.78
C GLU A 747 1.46 0.97 13.18
N VAL A 748 0.39 0.91 12.39
CA VAL A 748 -0.25 2.10 11.80
C VAL A 748 -0.79 3.02 12.90
N ALA A 749 -1.46 2.49 13.92
CA ALA A 749 -1.91 3.29 15.06
C ALA A 749 -0.72 3.95 15.78
N PHE A 750 0.38 3.23 15.94
CA PHE A 750 1.60 3.74 16.55
C PHE A 750 2.23 4.89 15.75
N TYR A 751 2.37 4.77 14.43
CA TYR A 751 2.97 5.82 13.62
C TYR A 751 2.07 7.07 13.46
N ASN A 752 0.74 6.92 13.58
CA ASN A 752 -0.20 8.01 13.35
C ASN A 752 -0.70 8.71 14.62
N MET A 753 -0.35 8.22 15.83
CA MET A 753 -0.74 8.90 17.08
C MET A 753 -0.11 10.29 17.28
N GLY A 754 0.80 10.72 16.40
CA GLY A 754 1.40 12.06 16.37
C GLY A 754 0.64 13.09 15.55
N ARG A 755 -0.42 12.69 14.84
CA ARG A 755 -1.21 13.58 13.99
C ARG A 755 -1.99 14.63 14.78
N ILE A 756 -2.52 15.62 14.06
CA ILE A 756 -3.46 16.59 14.62
C ILE A 756 -4.66 15.86 15.25
N ARG A 757 -5.15 16.39 16.37
CA ARG A 757 -6.10 15.70 17.25
C ARG A 757 -7.41 15.30 16.56
N LEU A 758 -7.93 16.16 15.67
CA LEU A 758 -9.15 15.88 14.90
C LEU A 758 -9.00 14.69 13.95
N GLU A 759 -7.85 14.57 13.28
CA GLU A 759 -7.54 13.42 12.42
C GLU A 759 -7.36 12.16 13.25
N TRP A 760 -6.59 12.24 14.34
CA TRP A 760 -6.37 11.10 15.23
C TRP A 760 -7.67 10.56 15.81
N ARG A 761 -8.59 11.44 16.24
CA ARG A 761 -9.90 11.02 16.75
C ARG A 761 -10.67 10.17 15.73
N ARG A 762 -10.70 10.59 14.46
CA ARG A 762 -11.36 9.86 13.37
C ARG A 762 -10.68 8.52 13.08
N ILE A 763 -9.36 8.46 13.16
CA ILE A 763 -8.60 7.21 13.03
C ILE A 763 -8.95 6.26 14.19
N TRP A 764 -8.87 6.75 15.42
CA TRP A 764 -9.08 5.92 16.61
C TRP A 764 -10.52 5.46 16.77
N GLU A 765 -11.51 6.22 16.30
CA GLU A 765 -12.90 5.77 16.25
C GLU A 765 -13.05 4.45 15.46
N VAL A 766 -12.31 4.30 14.35
CA VAL A 766 -12.31 3.09 13.52
C VAL A 766 -11.45 1.99 14.16
N VAL A 767 -10.22 2.33 14.56
CA VAL A 767 -9.26 1.36 15.12
C VAL A 767 -9.75 0.82 16.46
N GLY A 768 -10.25 1.67 17.34
CA GLY A 768 -10.77 1.31 18.65
C GLY A 768 -11.95 0.36 18.57
N GLU A 769 -12.88 0.57 17.63
CA GLU A 769 -14.00 -0.36 17.42
C GLU A 769 -13.53 -1.72 16.88
N HIS A 770 -12.48 -1.72 16.05
CA HIS A 770 -11.85 -2.96 15.61
C HIS A 770 -11.17 -3.73 16.75
N PHE A 771 -10.51 -3.02 17.67
CA PHE A 771 -9.95 -3.60 18.89
C PHE A 771 -11.04 -4.13 19.84
N ASN A 772 -12.20 -3.48 19.94
CA ASN A 772 -13.34 -4.01 20.70
C ASN A 772 -13.76 -5.39 20.15
N MET A 773 -13.87 -5.51 18.84
CA MET A 773 -14.22 -6.77 18.17
C MET A 773 -13.12 -7.83 18.33
N ALA A 774 -11.85 -7.49 18.08
CA ALA A 774 -10.73 -8.41 18.19
C ALA A 774 -10.51 -8.89 19.63
N GLY A 775 -10.61 -7.99 20.61
CA GLY A 775 -10.51 -8.28 22.03
C GLY A 775 -11.68 -9.10 22.58
N CYS A 776 -12.83 -9.15 21.89
CA CYS A 776 -13.97 -10.00 22.23
C CYS A 776 -14.08 -11.25 21.34
N ASN A 777 -13.04 -11.57 20.57
CA ASN A 777 -13.06 -12.72 19.65
C ASN A 777 -13.14 -14.05 20.43
N ALA A 778 -13.78 -15.05 19.84
CA ALA A 778 -13.88 -16.39 20.42
C ALA A 778 -12.52 -17.10 20.51
N SER A 779 -11.57 -16.75 19.64
CA SER A 779 -10.19 -17.22 19.71
C SER A 779 -9.45 -16.46 20.80
N GLU A 780 -9.07 -17.19 21.84
CA GLU A 780 -8.32 -16.66 22.98
C GLU A 780 -7.00 -16.00 22.56
N ILE A 781 -6.29 -16.59 21.58
CA ILE A 781 -5.01 -16.06 21.07
C ILE A 781 -5.20 -14.66 20.46
N VAL A 782 -6.26 -14.46 19.67
CA VAL A 782 -6.60 -13.17 19.06
C VAL A 782 -6.94 -12.15 20.15
N ALA A 783 -7.79 -12.54 21.10
CA ALA A 783 -8.23 -11.66 22.18
C ALA A 783 -7.06 -11.22 23.08
N HIS A 784 -6.17 -12.16 23.46
CA HIS A 784 -4.98 -11.86 24.26
C HIS A 784 -4.02 -10.91 23.54
N TYR A 785 -3.72 -11.18 22.27
CA TYR A 785 -2.87 -10.29 21.47
C TYR A 785 -3.48 -8.89 21.35
N SER A 786 -4.79 -8.81 21.12
CA SER A 786 -5.52 -7.53 21.02
C SER A 786 -5.42 -6.72 22.32
N VAL A 787 -5.59 -7.34 23.49
CA VAL A 787 -5.47 -6.69 24.80
C VAL A 787 -4.05 -6.23 25.07
N ASP A 788 -3.04 -7.05 24.77
CA ASP A 788 -1.64 -6.65 24.96
C ASP A 788 -1.22 -5.53 24.01
N ALA A 789 -1.64 -5.58 22.75
CA ALA A 789 -1.40 -4.51 21.78
C ALA A 789 -2.05 -3.18 22.22
N LEU A 790 -3.28 -3.21 22.76
CA LEU A 790 -3.91 -2.04 23.37
C LEU A 790 -3.08 -1.49 24.53
N ARG A 791 -2.53 -2.34 25.40
CA ARG A 791 -1.66 -1.92 26.52
C ARG A 791 -0.40 -1.23 26.00
N GLN A 792 0.28 -1.80 25.01
CA GLN A 792 1.49 -1.21 24.43
C GLN A 792 1.23 0.17 23.82
N LEU A 793 0.12 0.31 23.07
CA LEU A 793 -0.28 1.60 22.53
C LEU A 793 -0.70 2.59 23.62
N ALA A 794 -1.40 2.13 24.67
CA ALA A 794 -1.82 2.96 25.80
C ALA A 794 -0.62 3.55 26.55
N ILE A 795 0.42 2.75 26.81
CA ILE A 795 1.69 3.23 27.39
C ILE A 795 2.23 4.41 26.59
N LYS A 796 2.37 4.23 25.27
CA LYS A 796 2.88 5.26 24.36
C LYS A 796 1.98 6.48 24.21
N PHE A 797 0.67 6.27 24.28
CA PHE A 797 -0.30 7.36 24.22
C PHE A 797 -0.28 8.22 25.50
N LEU A 798 -0.21 7.59 26.68
CA LEU A 798 -0.13 8.28 27.97
C LEU A 798 1.17 9.07 28.12
N GLU A 799 2.28 8.62 27.51
CA GLU A 799 3.55 9.37 27.49
C GLU A 799 3.42 10.78 26.89
N LYS A 800 2.45 11.02 26.00
CA LYS A 800 2.23 12.33 25.37
C LYS A 800 1.50 13.33 26.26
N GLY A 801 0.85 12.87 27.32
CA GLY A 801 0.02 13.68 28.21
C GLY A 801 -1.27 14.20 27.57
N GLU A 802 -2.18 14.65 28.42
CA GLU A 802 -3.48 15.20 28.02
C GLU A 802 -3.58 16.68 28.37
N LEU A 803 -4.15 17.46 27.44
CA LEU A 803 -4.40 18.89 27.63
C LEU A 803 -5.56 19.11 28.61
N PRO A 804 -5.54 20.19 29.43
CA PRO A 804 -6.68 20.55 30.27
C PRO A 804 -7.98 20.70 29.46
N ASN A 805 -9.11 20.23 29.99
CA ASN A 805 -10.46 20.27 29.38
C ASN A 805 -10.66 19.39 28.13
N PHE A 806 -9.72 18.49 27.82
CA PHE A 806 -9.91 17.48 26.79
C PHE A 806 -9.88 16.08 27.41
N ARG A 807 -10.70 15.16 26.87
CA ARG A 807 -10.91 13.81 27.42
C ARG A 807 -10.49 12.71 26.43
N PHE A 808 -9.31 12.84 25.84
CA PHE A 808 -8.80 11.91 24.82
C PHE A 808 -8.35 10.57 25.41
N GLN A 809 -7.77 10.56 26.62
CA GLN A 809 -7.41 9.33 27.30
C GLN A 809 -8.64 8.48 27.59
N LYS A 810 -9.77 9.13 27.91
CA LYS A 810 -11.05 8.45 28.10
C LYS A 810 -11.49 7.68 26.86
N ASP A 811 -11.49 8.34 25.70
CA ASP A 811 -11.84 7.69 24.43
C ASP A 811 -10.84 6.59 24.04
N PHE A 812 -9.55 6.83 24.33
CA PHE A 812 -8.48 5.87 24.00
C PHE A 812 -8.56 4.58 24.82
N LEU A 813 -8.81 4.69 26.13
CA LEU A 813 -8.82 3.55 27.07
C LEU A 813 -10.15 2.80 27.13
N ARG A 814 -11.21 3.36 26.55
CA ARG A 814 -12.54 2.74 26.48
C ARG A 814 -12.57 1.28 26.01
N PRO A 815 -11.72 0.81 25.08
CA PRO A 815 -11.70 -0.59 24.68
C PRO A 815 -11.45 -1.58 25.83
N PHE A 816 -10.65 -1.23 26.84
CA PHE A 816 -10.44 -2.10 28.01
C PHE A 816 -11.75 -2.38 28.76
N GLU A 817 -12.58 -1.35 28.93
CA GLU A 817 -13.90 -1.44 29.56
C GLU A 817 -14.85 -2.33 28.74
N VAL A 818 -14.88 -2.14 27.41
CA VAL A 818 -15.73 -2.93 26.50
C VAL A 818 -15.34 -4.40 26.51
N ILE A 819 -14.04 -4.69 26.45
CA ILE A 819 -13.51 -6.06 26.46
C ILE A 819 -13.79 -6.73 27.81
N MET A 820 -13.57 -6.04 28.93
CA MET A 820 -13.88 -6.56 30.27
C MET A 820 -15.36 -6.94 30.40
N ALA A 821 -16.26 -6.10 29.89
CA ALA A 821 -17.70 -6.32 29.98
C ALA A 821 -18.22 -7.44 29.06
N ARG A 822 -17.62 -7.63 27.88
CA ARG A 822 -18.18 -8.50 26.82
C ARG A 822 -17.43 -9.81 26.61
N ASN A 823 -16.18 -9.92 27.05
CA ASN A 823 -15.37 -11.12 26.84
C ASN A 823 -15.75 -12.25 27.81
N ARG A 824 -15.96 -13.46 27.26
CA ARG A 824 -16.39 -14.65 28.02
C ARG A 824 -15.23 -15.40 28.68
N SER A 825 -14.00 -15.28 28.18
CA SER A 825 -12.82 -15.94 28.74
C SER A 825 -12.35 -15.24 30.02
N ALA A 826 -12.20 -16.02 31.10
CA ALA A 826 -11.66 -15.52 32.37
C ALA A 826 -10.20 -15.06 32.23
N GLN A 827 -9.37 -15.81 31.47
CA GLN A 827 -7.96 -15.47 31.25
C GLN A 827 -7.80 -14.12 30.54
N THR A 828 -8.64 -13.82 29.54
CA THR A 828 -8.59 -12.52 28.87
C THR A 828 -9.05 -11.38 29.79
N ARG A 829 -10.07 -11.60 30.63
CA ARG A 829 -10.53 -10.60 31.61
C ARG A 829 -9.48 -10.33 32.70
N GLU A 830 -8.82 -11.38 33.18
CA GLU A 830 -7.68 -11.27 34.09
C GLU A 830 -6.54 -10.44 33.44
N LEU A 831 -6.20 -10.74 32.18
CA LEU A 831 -5.20 -9.97 31.44
C LEU A 831 -5.58 -8.48 31.32
N VAL A 832 -6.85 -8.15 31.08
CA VAL A 832 -7.31 -6.75 31.04
C VAL A 832 -7.05 -6.05 32.38
N VAL A 833 -7.41 -6.68 33.50
CA VAL A 833 -7.15 -6.14 34.85
C VAL A 833 -5.65 -5.96 35.09
N ALA A 834 -4.83 -6.96 34.73
CA ALA A 834 -3.37 -6.88 34.85
C ALA A 834 -2.78 -5.74 34.00
N CYS A 835 -3.28 -5.54 32.77
CA CYS A 835 -2.87 -4.44 31.90
C CYS A 835 -3.20 -3.08 32.53
N CYS A 836 -4.42 -2.91 33.06
CA CYS A 836 -4.83 -1.68 33.76
C CYS A 836 -3.97 -1.39 34.99
N SER A 837 -3.66 -2.40 35.79
CA SER A 837 -2.74 -2.27 36.93
C SER A 837 -1.34 -1.84 36.49
N ASN A 838 -0.81 -2.45 35.43
CA ASN A 838 0.51 -2.10 34.87
C ASN A 838 0.55 -0.64 34.37
N LEU A 839 -0.52 -0.16 33.72
CA LEU A 839 -0.61 1.22 33.25
C LEU A 839 -0.54 2.22 34.41
N VAL A 840 -1.23 1.92 35.51
CA VAL A 840 -1.25 2.76 36.70
C VAL A 840 0.12 2.79 37.37
N GLU A 841 0.76 1.64 37.54
CA GLU A 841 2.08 1.54 38.15
C GLU A 841 3.15 2.30 37.37
N ALA A 842 3.11 2.22 36.04
CA ALA A 842 4.11 2.86 35.19
C ALA A 842 3.83 4.34 34.90
N HIS A 843 2.56 4.76 34.87
CA HIS A 843 2.17 6.05 34.31
C HIS A 843 1.14 6.85 35.12
N ALA A 844 0.86 6.50 36.38
CA ALA A 844 -0.10 7.21 37.26
C ALA A 844 -0.10 8.76 37.14
N PRO A 845 1.06 9.47 37.20
CA PRO A 845 1.09 10.94 37.12
C PRO A 845 0.66 11.52 35.76
N ARG A 846 0.61 10.70 34.71
CA ARG A 846 0.22 11.12 33.35
C ARG A 846 -1.24 10.78 33.03
N ILE A 847 -1.92 10.03 33.90
CA ILE A 847 -3.32 9.66 33.74
C ILE A 847 -4.20 10.82 34.26
N LYS A 848 -5.16 11.24 33.43
CA LYS A 848 -6.14 12.31 33.70
C LYS A 848 -7.55 11.78 33.43
N SER A 849 -8.17 12.12 32.30
CA SER A 849 -9.53 11.62 31.97
C SER A 849 -9.61 10.09 31.86
N GLY A 850 -8.48 9.42 31.65
CA GLY A 850 -8.37 7.96 31.62
C GLY A 850 -8.68 7.27 32.95
N TRP A 851 -8.61 7.98 34.09
CA TRP A 851 -8.96 7.40 35.40
C TRP A 851 -10.40 6.86 35.43
N GLN A 852 -11.33 7.51 34.73
CA GLN A 852 -12.73 7.06 34.66
C GLN A 852 -12.84 5.64 34.09
N ASN A 853 -12.11 5.32 33.02
CA ASN A 853 -12.16 3.97 32.42
C ASN A 853 -11.49 2.93 33.30
N LEU A 854 -10.39 3.26 33.97
CA LEU A 854 -9.69 2.32 34.85
C LEU A 854 -10.58 1.91 36.03
N PHE A 855 -11.23 2.88 36.69
CA PHE A 855 -12.21 2.57 37.73
C PHE A 855 -13.44 1.85 37.18
N SER A 856 -13.89 2.14 35.96
CA SER A 856 -14.99 1.38 35.32
C SER A 856 -14.60 -0.09 35.09
N VAL A 857 -13.38 -0.36 34.59
CA VAL A 857 -12.86 -1.73 34.43
C VAL A 857 -12.82 -2.48 35.75
N TRP A 858 -12.28 -1.86 36.82
CA TRP A 858 -12.24 -2.50 38.13
C TRP A 858 -13.62 -2.65 38.77
N THR A 859 -14.57 -1.76 38.47
CA THR A 859 -15.98 -1.92 38.90
C THR A 859 -16.60 -3.15 38.23
N LEU A 860 -16.35 -3.37 36.94
CA LEU A 860 -16.79 -4.57 36.25
C LEU A 860 -16.11 -5.83 36.80
N ALA A 861 -14.81 -5.75 37.11
CA ALA A 861 -14.05 -6.82 37.73
C ALA A 861 -14.53 -7.17 39.15
N ALA A 862 -14.99 -6.18 39.91
CA ALA A 862 -15.53 -6.38 41.25
C ALA A 862 -16.74 -7.31 41.26
N GLY A 863 -17.52 -7.39 40.17
CA GLY A 863 -18.64 -8.31 40.00
C GLY A 863 -18.29 -9.65 39.35
N ASP A 864 -17.02 -9.94 39.08
CA ASP A 864 -16.63 -11.18 38.39
C ASP A 864 -16.84 -12.43 39.27
N VAL A 865 -17.02 -13.57 38.62
CA VAL A 865 -17.19 -14.87 39.28
C VAL A 865 -15.85 -15.36 39.85
N GLN A 866 -14.74 -15.06 39.17
CA GLN A 866 -13.42 -15.53 39.56
C GLN A 866 -12.79 -14.66 40.66
N LYS A 867 -12.39 -15.29 41.77
CA LYS A 867 -11.81 -14.61 42.94
C LYS A 867 -10.53 -13.86 42.60
N ASP A 868 -9.63 -14.47 41.81
CA ASP A 868 -8.32 -13.90 41.48
C ASP A 868 -8.45 -12.56 40.73
N ILE A 869 -9.45 -12.45 39.83
CA ILE A 869 -9.75 -11.22 39.08
C ILE A 869 -10.24 -10.11 40.03
N VAL A 870 -11.14 -10.47 40.95
CA VAL A 870 -11.71 -9.55 41.96
C VAL A 870 -10.60 -9.05 42.89
N GLU A 871 -9.75 -9.96 43.41
CA GLU A 871 -8.63 -9.61 44.28
C GLU A 871 -7.61 -8.72 43.57
N ALA A 872 -7.23 -9.05 42.33
CA ALA A 872 -6.28 -8.24 41.56
C ALA A 872 -6.82 -6.82 41.31
N ALA A 873 -8.10 -6.69 40.96
CA ALA A 873 -8.74 -5.39 40.77
C ALA A 873 -8.89 -4.59 42.08
N PHE A 874 -9.17 -5.27 43.19
CA PHE A 874 -9.26 -4.65 44.51
C PHE A 874 -7.90 -4.12 44.97
N LEU A 875 -6.83 -4.91 44.84
CA LEU A 875 -5.47 -4.49 45.18
C LEU A 875 -5.04 -3.27 44.36
N ALA A 876 -5.32 -3.27 43.06
CA ALA A 876 -4.98 -2.16 42.16
C ALA A 876 -5.73 -0.86 42.54
N SER A 877 -7.06 -0.93 42.72
CA SER A 877 -7.86 0.22 43.11
C SER A 877 -7.51 0.74 44.51
N SER A 878 -7.26 -0.17 45.47
CA SER A 878 -6.83 0.19 46.83
C SER A 878 -5.52 0.96 46.83
N ARG A 879 -4.56 0.54 46.00
CA ARG A 879 -3.28 1.23 45.84
C ARG A 879 -3.48 2.66 45.31
N VAL A 880 -4.37 2.87 44.34
CA VAL A 880 -4.69 4.21 43.84
C VAL A 880 -5.25 5.09 44.96
N VAL A 881 -6.19 4.58 45.75
CA VAL A 881 -6.79 5.35 46.86
C VAL A 881 -5.76 5.67 47.95
N LEU A 882 -4.88 4.74 48.31
CA LEU A 882 -3.92 4.95 49.40
C LEU A 882 -2.73 5.84 49.03
N TYR A 883 -2.29 5.78 47.77
CA TYR A 883 -1.10 6.50 47.30
C TYR A 883 -1.44 7.68 46.38
N GLN A 884 -2.17 7.46 45.29
CA GLN A 884 -2.45 8.51 44.30
C GLN A 884 -3.36 9.60 44.86
N PHE A 885 -4.44 9.25 45.59
CA PHE A 885 -5.34 10.27 46.17
C PHE A 885 -4.62 11.10 47.24
N LYS A 886 -3.63 10.52 47.91
CA LYS A 886 -2.82 11.21 48.91
C LYS A 886 -1.82 12.18 48.28
N GLU A 887 -1.14 11.75 47.22
CA GLU A 887 -0.08 12.54 46.58
C GLU A 887 -0.64 13.58 45.60
N ASP A 888 -1.60 13.20 44.75
CA ASP A 888 -2.15 14.03 43.68
C ASP A 888 -3.66 13.83 43.49
N PHE A 889 -4.43 14.29 44.47
CA PHE A 889 -5.90 14.26 44.46
C PHE A 889 -6.52 15.02 43.27
N ALA A 890 -5.87 16.06 42.77
CA ALA A 890 -6.41 16.88 41.68
C ALA A 890 -6.50 16.07 40.37
N SER A 891 -5.52 15.20 40.10
CA SER A 891 -5.49 14.35 38.90
C SER A 891 -6.66 13.36 38.79
N VAL A 892 -7.18 12.91 39.94
CA VAL A 892 -8.23 11.89 40.06
C VAL A 892 -9.62 12.48 40.33
N LEU A 893 -9.71 13.78 40.58
CA LEU A 893 -10.95 14.44 41.01
C LEU A 893 -12.10 14.29 40.00
N ASP A 894 -11.80 14.30 38.70
CA ASP A 894 -12.80 14.07 37.63
C ASP A 894 -13.32 12.62 37.59
N ALA A 895 -12.62 11.68 38.20
CA ALA A 895 -12.96 10.26 38.28
C ALA A 895 -13.32 9.81 39.71
N PHE A 896 -13.50 10.75 40.64
CA PHE A 896 -13.69 10.46 42.05
C PHE A 896 -15.00 9.71 42.32
N GLN A 897 -16.07 10.05 41.60
CA GLN A 897 -17.34 9.33 41.70
C GLN A 897 -17.21 7.88 41.21
N GLU A 898 -16.52 7.66 40.08
CA GLU A 898 -16.26 6.32 39.54
C GLU A 898 -15.40 5.48 40.49
N ALA A 899 -14.43 6.10 41.18
CA ALA A 899 -13.63 5.43 42.21
C ALA A 899 -14.48 4.98 43.41
N LEU A 900 -15.38 5.83 43.88
CA LEU A 900 -16.30 5.50 44.97
C LEU A 900 -17.28 4.40 44.56
N LYS A 901 -17.81 4.46 43.33
CA LYS A 901 -18.65 3.40 42.76
C LYS A 901 -17.92 2.07 42.71
N CYS A 902 -16.64 2.08 42.31
CA CYS A 902 -15.79 0.90 42.29
C CYS A 902 -15.63 0.28 43.69
N LEU A 903 -15.28 1.09 44.69
CA LEU A 903 -15.15 0.63 46.08
C LEU A 903 -16.49 0.15 46.66
N ALA A 904 -17.60 0.81 46.32
CA ALA A 904 -18.93 0.41 46.76
C ALA A 904 -19.35 -0.94 46.17
N GLU A 905 -18.96 -1.25 44.94
CA GLU A 905 -19.18 -2.57 44.35
C GLU A 905 -18.42 -3.67 45.10
N PHE A 906 -17.15 -3.43 45.46
CA PHE A 906 -16.39 -4.34 46.33
C PHE A 906 -17.03 -4.48 47.72
N ALA A 907 -17.45 -3.37 48.34
CA ALA A 907 -18.08 -3.39 49.66
C ALA A 907 -19.38 -4.20 49.72
N CYS A 908 -20.09 -4.30 48.60
CA CYS A 908 -21.37 -5.01 48.48
C CYS A 908 -21.25 -6.34 47.74
N ASN A 909 -20.04 -6.81 47.42
CA ASN A 909 -19.87 -8.09 46.75
C ASN A 909 -20.20 -9.25 47.71
N THR A 910 -21.28 -9.98 47.40
CA THR A 910 -21.73 -11.13 48.20
C THR A 910 -20.98 -12.41 47.88
N ASN A 911 -20.36 -12.49 46.71
CA ASN A 911 -19.64 -13.69 46.26
C ASN A 911 -18.25 -13.81 46.90
N HIS A 912 -17.61 -12.67 47.18
CA HIS A 912 -16.24 -12.59 47.73
C HIS A 912 -16.16 -11.58 48.88
N PRO A 913 -16.69 -11.90 50.08
CA PRO A 913 -16.86 -10.94 51.17
C PRO A 913 -15.56 -10.48 51.86
N ASP A 914 -14.43 -11.14 51.58
CA ASP A 914 -13.12 -10.89 52.23
C ASP A 914 -12.65 -9.43 52.08
N MET A 915 -13.08 -8.75 51.01
CA MET A 915 -12.66 -7.39 50.66
C MET A 915 -13.63 -6.31 51.17
N ASN A 916 -14.81 -6.69 51.66
CA ASN A 916 -15.92 -5.76 51.90
C ASN A 916 -15.58 -4.71 52.98
N MET A 917 -15.03 -5.15 54.11
CA MET A 917 -14.68 -4.26 55.22
C MET A 917 -13.54 -3.31 54.86
N GLU A 918 -12.56 -3.78 54.10
CA GLU A 918 -11.44 -2.96 53.65
C GLU A 918 -11.90 -1.94 52.61
N ALA A 919 -12.82 -2.30 51.71
CA ALA A 919 -13.46 -1.37 50.79
C ALA A 919 -14.20 -0.24 51.52
N ILE A 920 -14.96 -0.56 52.58
CA ILE A 920 -15.63 0.44 53.44
C ILE A 920 -14.61 1.35 54.12
N ARG A 921 -13.49 0.79 54.61
CA ARG A 921 -12.39 1.56 55.20
C ARG A 921 -11.80 2.55 54.20
N LEU A 922 -11.62 2.16 52.94
CA LEU A 922 -11.12 3.02 51.87
C LEU A 922 -12.11 4.13 51.48
N ILE A 923 -13.42 3.85 51.46
CA ILE A 923 -14.46 4.88 51.26
C ILE A 923 -14.38 5.93 52.38
N ARG A 924 -14.15 5.50 53.63
CA ARG A 924 -13.93 6.43 54.74
C ARG A 924 -12.69 7.29 54.53
N SER A 925 -11.58 6.70 54.08
CA SER A 925 -10.37 7.46 53.72
C SER A 925 -10.61 8.47 52.60
N CYS A 926 -11.50 8.17 51.63
CA CYS A 926 -11.92 9.15 50.61
C CYS A 926 -12.56 10.41 51.23
N GLY A 927 -13.33 10.27 52.30
CA GLY A 927 -13.86 11.42 53.06
C GLY A 927 -12.77 12.26 53.74
N GLU A 928 -11.72 11.62 54.24
CA GLU A 928 -10.55 12.33 54.79
C GLU A 928 -9.83 13.12 53.70
N TYR A 929 -9.65 12.55 52.50
CA TYR A 929 -9.04 13.25 51.36
C TYR A 929 -9.87 14.44 50.89
N VAL A 930 -11.21 14.34 50.86
CA VAL A 930 -12.09 15.49 50.55
C VAL A 930 -11.92 16.60 51.59
N SER A 931 -11.84 16.24 52.87
CA SER A 931 -11.65 17.22 53.95
C SER A 931 -10.30 17.92 53.89
N ILE A 932 -9.23 17.24 53.46
CA ILE A 932 -7.88 17.81 53.38
C ILE A 932 -7.67 18.63 52.10
N ASN A 933 -8.32 18.27 51.00
CA ASN A 933 -8.11 18.87 49.68
C ASN A 933 -9.18 19.88 49.27
N GLN A 934 -9.88 20.52 50.21
CA GLN A 934 -10.97 21.46 49.92
C GLN A 934 -10.57 22.59 48.97
N GLU A 935 -9.41 23.21 49.19
CA GLU A 935 -8.89 24.28 48.33
C GLU A 935 -8.66 23.80 46.89
N ARG A 936 -8.05 22.61 46.73
CA ARG A 936 -7.82 22.01 45.41
C ARG A 936 -9.12 21.68 44.67
N ILE A 937 -10.18 21.30 45.39
CA ILE A 937 -11.51 21.05 44.79
C ILE A 937 -12.13 22.35 44.27
N VAL A 938 -11.94 23.46 44.98
CA VAL A 938 -12.45 24.77 44.56
C VAL A 938 -11.70 25.29 43.33
N GLU A 939 -10.37 25.14 43.32
CA GLU A 939 -9.47 25.59 42.25
C GLU A 939 -9.57 24.74 40.97
N ALA A 940 -10.11 23.52 41.06
CA ALA A 940 -10.25 22.63 39.91
C ALA A 940 -11.12 23.24 38.80
N PRO A 941 -10.79 23.01 37.51
CA PRO A 941 -11.59 23.47 36.39
C PRO A 941 -13.05 22.99 36.50
N TRP A 942 -14.00 23.88 36.20
CA TRP A 942 -15.43 23.64 36.27
C TRP A 942 -16.05 23.87 34.88
N GLU A 943 -16.55 22.80 34.27
CA GLU A 943 -17.05 22.82 32.88
C GLU A 943 -18.44 23.48 32.74
N GLU A 944 -19.25 23.57 33.81
CA GLU A 944 -20.63 24.05 33.70
C GLU A 944 -20.77 25.57 33.81
N SER A 945 -21.65 26.17 33.01
CA SER A 945 -21.72 27.61 32.75
C SER A 945 -22.33 28.48 33.88
N TRP A 946 -22.75 27.88 34.99
CA TRP A 946 -23.42 28.57 36.10
C TRP A 946 -22.42 28.88 37.23
N SER A 947 -22.61 30.02 37.89
CA SER A 947 -21.73 30.46 38.98
C SER A 947 -22.00 29.68 40.26
N VAL A 948 -21.16 28.69 40.54
CA VAL A 948 -21.18 27.86 41.76
C VAL A 948 -20.20 28.42 42.78
N SER A 949 -20.61 28.60 44.05
CA SER A 949 -19.69 29.04 45.10
C SER A 949 -18.65 27.96 45.45
N GLY A 950 -17.50 28.35 46.02
CA GLY A 950 -16.45 27.40 46.41
C GLY A 950 -16.97 26.28 47.32
N ASP A 951 -17.78 26.63 48.33
CA ASP A 951 -18.41 25.66 49.22
C ASP A 951 -19.30 24.67 48.47
N GLN A 952 -20.12 25.15 47.53
CA GLN A 952 -20.97 24.29 46.71
C GLN A 952 -20.16 23.32 45.84
N ARG A 953 -18.98 23.72 45.35
CA ARG A 953 -18.09 22.82 44.59
C ARG A 953 -17.53 21.70 45.46
N ILE A 954 -17.15 21.99 46.71
CA ILE A 954 -16.69 20.98 47.69
C ILE A 954 -17.79 19.94 47.93
N TRP A 955 -19.04 20.38 48.07
CA TRP A 955 -20.18 19.48 48.20
C TRP A 955 -20.44 18.67 46.94
N LEU A 956 -20.54 19.32 45.77
CA LEU A 956 -20.90 18.66 44.51
C LEU A 956 -19.84 17.65 44.02
N ARG A 957 -18.55 17.97 44.15
CA ARG A 957 -17.45 17.12 43.66
C ARG A 957 -16.80 16.24 44.71
N GLY A 958 -16.96 16.55 46.00
CA GLY A 958 -16.38 15.80 47.10
C GLY A 958 -17.43 15.00 47.87
N TRP A 959 -18.26 15.69 48.65
CA TRP A 959 -19.13 15.03 49.63
C TRP A 959 -20.34 14.31 49.02
N PHE A 960 -20.99 14.86 48.00
CA PHE A 960 -22.16 14.24 47.37
C PHE A 960 -21.87 12.89 46.73
N PRO A 961 -20.78 12.69 45.96
CA PRO A 961 -20.40 11.37 45.47
C PRO A 961 -20.31 10.31 46.58
N ILE A 962 -19.72 10.66 47.74
CA ILE A 962 -19.61 9.75 48.89
C ILE A 962 -20.99 9.39 49.44
N PHE A 963 -21.84 10.39 49.69
CA PHE A 963 -23.18 10.16 50.22
C PHE A 963 -24.09 9.44 49.24
N PHE A 964 -23.94 9.71 47.94
CA PHE A 964 -24.72 9.08 46.88
C PHE A 964 -24.45 7.57 46.83
N GLU A 965 -23.19 7.16 46.73
CA GLU A 965 -22.82 5.74 46.66
C GLU A 965 -23.17 4.99 47.96
N LEU A 966 -22.93 5.61 49.12
CA LEU A 966 -23.35 5.05 50.41
C LEU A 966 -24.88 4.90 50.50
N ARG A 967 -25.67 5.83 49.94
CA ARG A 967 -27.15 5.77 49.94
C ARG A 967 -27.72 4.73 48.98
N GLU A 968 -27.22 4.68 47.74
CA GLU A 968 -27.77 3.77 46.71
C GLU A 968 -27.56 2.30 47.10
N ARG A 969 -26.43 1.99 47.74
CA ARG A 969 -26.03 0.61 48.06
C ARG A 969 -26.46 0.14 49.46
N THR A 970 -26.63 1.05 50.44
CA THR A 970 -27.29 0.71 51.73
C THR A 970 -28.76 0.31 51.56
N ALA A 971 -29.41 0.75 50.48
CA ALA A 971 -30.77 0.32 50.14
C ALA A 971 -30.84 -1.11 49.58
N ARG A 972 -29.73 -1.68 49.06
CA ARG A 972 -29.66 -3.08 48.58
C ARG A 972 -29.18 -4.06 49.66
N ALA A 973 -28.40 -3.61 50.64
CA ALA A 973 -27.83 -4.43 51.72
C ALA A 973 -28.76 -4.60 52.94
N PHE A 974 -30.07 -4.72 52.73
CA PHE A 974 -31.03 -5.05 53.80
C PHE A 974 -30.88 -6.52 54.19
N ASP A 975 -29.87 -6.85 55.04
CA ASP A 975 -30.04 -7.80 56.15
C ASP A 975 -28.87 -8.02 57.13
N SER A 976 -27.84 -7.18 57.23
CA SER A 976 -26.86 -7.39 58.33
C SER A 976 -26.23 -6.11 58.87
N GLU A 977 -25.57 -6.25 60.04
CA GLU A 977 -25.07 -5.30 61.05
C GLU A 977 -24.34 -4.01 60.58
N LEU A 978 -24.22 -3.78 59.27
CA LEU A 978 -23.62 -2.61 58.61
C LEU A 978 -24.29 -1.26 58.94
N PHE A 979 -25.52 -1.25 59.45
CA PHE A 979 -26.29 -0.02 59.73
C PHE A 979 -25.77 0.75 60.96
N GLY A 980 -24.99 0.10 61.84
CA GLY A 980 -24.37 0.72 63.02
C GLY A 980 -23.26 1.69 62.67
N ASP A 981 -22.33 1.28 61.81
CA ASP A 981 -21.13 2.07 61.47
C ASP A 981 -21.41 3.20 60.48
N ILE A 982 -22.39 3.02 59.58
CA ILE A 982 -22.79 4.05 58.62
C ILE A 982 -23.56 5.20 59.29
N ASN A 983 -24.30 4.92 60.37
CA ASN A 983 -24.93 5.96 61.20
C ASN A 983 -23.91 6.81 61.97
N ILE A 984 -22.74 6.25 62.31
CA ILE A 984 -21.65 7.00 62.94
C ILE A 984 -21.04 8.00 61.95
N ILE A 985 -20.91 7.63 60.68
CA ILE A 985 -20.42 8.51 59.61
C ILE A 985 -21.45 9.61 59.27
N LYS A 986 -22.74 9.27 59.19
CA LYS A 986 -23.82 10.27 59.02
C LYS A 986 -23.92 11.25 60.19
N ARG A 987 -23.77 10.79 61.44
CA ARG A 987 -23.81 11.67 62.61
C ARG A 987 -22.55 12.54 62.76
N GLY A 988 -21.39 12.07 62.30
CA GLY A 988 -20.14 12.83 62.32
C GLY A 988 -20.07 13.97 61.29
N ALA A 989 -20.67 13.78 60.11
CA ALA A 989 -20.66 14.78 59.03
C ALA A 989 -21.78 15.83 59.14
N ILE A 990 -22.85 15.56 59.89
CA ILE A 990 -23.95 16.52 60.14
C ILE A 990 -23.63 17.43 61.36
N TYR A 991 -22.64 17.08 62.18
CA TYR A 991 -22.24 17.84 63.39
C TYR A 991 -20.94 18.64 63.25
N ARG A 992 -20.33 18.73 62.06
CA ARG A 992 -19.20 19.63 61.77
C ARG A 992 -19.55 20.63 60.68
#